data_AF-A0A5C6XDL3-F1
#
_entry.id   AF-A0A5C6XDL3-F1
#
_cell.length_a   1.000
_cell.length_b   1.000
_cell.length_c   1.000
_cell.angle_alpha   90.00
_cell.angle_beta   90.00
_cell.angle_gamma   90.00
#
_symmetry.space_group_name_H-M   'P 1'
#
loop_
_entity.id
_entity.type
_entity.pdbx_description
1 polymer ?
#
loop_
_entity_poly.entity_id
_entity_poly.type
_entity_poly.pdbx_seq_one_letter_code
_entity_poly.pdbx_strand_id
1 'polypeptide(L)'
;MMHFRAAGGGCVPASVPRDERNPGVPVSDDATTRSEPGGLKTKLVMLVLGPVLIGLSVLVALSSFSQLETARAIDRMVEQRLGGALEGPARLTGEVVAAGDVFAATGYEGRCVVHRTDTFERRRRGDSKEWRRTGSELQKANFSLRDATGELKVVASDAPQYVLPKVYEEQRGAKRVEEFCLEVGTAALVEGVVKRSGSSLQVVFEAGEELPMRVVAGGAEAARELATGGSFALLVLSLLLLVLGLWSLFNGIGLVSVGGFMVVLTIGVMFSLMGFGARLTVGELEANAAQVARAKASAETSIRQMMGSSARGWEANWEEPWNLSAGPFEGLNREERARVELMRVNVSSAVDEARRYQRRPPEVFFSMALGYPWFEEVALSEAEEALKPEVERGWRRGLGLMAGLGGGAFGALFMLVFSFAGLRELKRLRVSRNLPTPPVAGVSYGPTEVKGRVKLHPDYAPIESPVEKRPCVAWAEGGLTYDSSIDHKGKIKKGFEKKTYEAVPFYCVDESGQVLVKVHGAEILSDHVETQKRDKDETHFHRIDEGDTIYVLGTATIDPETHSSLQVTRGEKDVPYIISTWSERRVQRSKFRRATAFVAVGLVALMGMALSALGLITIFSPLMLVGVATAVFAWALIMPVIFLYNDLVFMRLRVDRAWANIEVALKKRFDLISKLEEVVRGHMEHERGLLEAVSSARARREKLGQSREGLEAVAEEEEVLSQRVMGLVEAYPELKSQELVEQLSQSLKDTENELVLMRQGYNDAVTFYNTRRETFPQKVVAGPLGFAPRLLWEGREGEAAGQEV
;
A
#
# COMPACT_ATOMS: atom_id res chain seq x y z
N MET A 1 56.39 -8.11 -10.85
CA MET A 1 57.15 -8.95 -11.79
C MET A 1 57.19 -10.37 -11.24
N MET A 2 56.45 -11.29 -11.84
CA MET A 2 56.83 -12.70 -12.06
C MET A 2 55.69 -13.39 -12.80
N HIS A 3 56.00 -13.78 -14.04
CA HIS A 3 55.18 -14.59 -14.91
C HIS A 3 55.08 -16.03 -14.38
N PHE A 4 53.90 -16.65 -14.51
CA PHE A 4 53.79 -18.10 -14.56
C PHE A 4 53.00 -18.55 -15.79
N ARG A 5 53.55 -19.59 -16.41
CA ARG A 5 53.20 -20.21 -17.70
C ARG A 5 51.87 -20.98 -17.66
N ALA A 6 51.25 -21.04 -18.83
CA ALA A 6 50.19 -21.96 -19.20
C ALA A 6 50.68 -23.41 -19.35
N ALA A 7 49.90 -24.36 -18.85
CA ALA A 7 49.73 -25.72 -19.37
C ALA A 7 48.52 -26.39 -18.67
N GLY A 8 47.71 -27.13 -19.41
CA GLY A 8 46.78 -28.13 -18.86
C GLY A 8 45.32 -27.91 -19.23
N GLY A 9 44.81 -28.72 -20.17
CA GLY A 9 43.45 -28.67 -20.68
C GLY A 9 42.36 -28.88 -19.62
N GLY A 10 41.27 -28.13 -19.77
CA GLY A 10 40.04 -28.29 -19.01
C GLY A 10 38.90 -28.62 -19.95
N CYS A 11 38.33 -29.80 -19.77
CA CYS A 11 37.11 -30.25 -20.44
C CYS A 11 35.97 -29.27 -20.19
N VAL A 12 35.27 -28.93 -21.28
CA VAL A 12 33.96 -28.26 -21.26
C VAL A 12 32.94 -29.20 -20.59
N PRO A 13 32.21 -28.81 -19.54
CA PRO A 13 31.07 -29.60 -19.11
C PRO A 13 29.95 -29.45 -20.14
N ALA A 14 29.58 -30.60 -20.70
CA ALA A 14 28.55 -30.77 -21.70
C ALA A 14 27.22 -30.12 -21.28
N SER A 15 26.62 -29.44 -22.25
CA SER A 15 25.21 -29.07 -22.29
C SER A 15 24.33 -30.25 -21.89
N VAL A 16 23.58 -30.09 -20.79
CA VAL A 16 22.52 -31.02 -20.40
C VAL A 16 21.45 -30.99 -21.50
N PRO A 17 21.15 -32.13 -22.17
CA PRO A 17 20.09 -32.19 -23.15
C PRO A 17 18.73 -32.03 -22.46
N ARG A 18 17.87 -31.19 -23.04
CA ARG A 18 16.42 -31.19 -22.77
C ARG A 18 15.89 -32.57 -23.15
N ASP A 19 15.61 -33.40 -22.15
CA ASP A 19 14.92 -34.66 -22.36
C ASP A 19 13.41 -34.43 -22.35
N GLU A 20 12.80 -34.91 -23.42
CA GLU A 20 11.37 -35.10 -23.59
C GLU A 20 10.89 -36.15 -22.58
N ARG A 21 9.79 -35.89 -21.86
CA ARG A 21 8.84 -36.91 -21.36
C ARG A 21 7.69 -36.27 -20.59
N ASN A 22 6.55 -36.10 -21.25
CA ASN A 22 5.31 -36.82 -20.90
C ASN A 22 4.30 -36.67 -22.07
N PRO A 23 3.91 -37.75 -22.78
CA PRO A 23 2.89 -37.71 -23.81
C PRO A 23 1.52 -38.02 -23.19
N GLY A 24 0.63 -37.02 -23.13
CA GLY A 24 -0.72 -37.20 -22.60
C GLY A 24 -1.49 -35.90 -22.54
N VAL A 25 -2.39 -35.71 -23.51
CA VAL A 25 -3.27 -34.55 -23.79
C VAL A 25 -2.66 -33.41 -24.64
N PRO A 26 -2.68 -33.56 -25.98
CA PRO A 26 -2.52 -32.45 -26.91
C PRO A 26 -3.85 -31.70 -27.08
N VAL A 27 -4.27 -30.86 -26.13
CA VAL A 27 -5.16 -29.77 -26.55
C VAL A 27 -4.30 -28.85 -27.42
N SER A 28 -4.48 -28.98 -28.73
CA SER A 28 -3.83 -28.18 -29.77
C SER A 28 -3.58 -26.74 -29.31
N ASP A 29 -2.31 -26.37 -29.13
CA ASP A 29 -1.83 -25.01 -28.94
C ASP A 29 -1.95 -24.16 -30.24
N ASP A 30 -2.85 -24.54 -31.16
CA ASP A 30 -3.21 -23.78 -32.37
C ASP A 30 -3.93 -22.44 -32.06
N ALA A 31 -4.04 -22.06 -30.79
CA ALA A 31 -4.44 -20.73 -30.35
C ALA A 31 -3.26 -19.75 -30.21
N THR A 32 -2.04 -20.08 -30.65
CA THR A 32 -1.00 -19.05 -30.82
C THR A 32 -1.26 -18.21 -32.07
N THR A 33 -1.76 -16.98 -31.85
CA THR A 33 -1.68 -15.76 -32.69
C THR A 33 -2.99 -15.01 -32.98
N ARG A 34 -4.08 -15.24 -32.23
CA ARG A 34 -5.07 -14.14 -32.08
C ARG A 34 -4.49 -13.10 -31.14
N SER A 35 -3.90 -12.04 -31.72
CA SER A 35 -3.47 -10.85 -30.98
C SER A 35 -4.62 -10.39 -30.07
N GLU A 36 -4.32 -10.18 -28.78
CA GLU A 36 -5.33 -9.79 -27.78
C GLU A 36 -6.03 -8.49 -28.24
N PRO A 37 -7.33 -8.51 -28.61
CA PRO A 37 -8.01 -7.28 -28.99
C PRO A 37 -8.00 -6.32 -27.79
N GLY A 38 -7.34 -5.16 -27.93
CA GLY A 38 -7.24 -4.13 -26.88
C GLY A 38 -6.11 -4.27 -25.85
N GLY A 39 -5.44 -5.43 -25.77
CA GLY A 39 -4.37 -5.68 -24.79
C GLY A 39 -3.13 -4.81 -25.02
N LEU A 40 -2.71 -4.62 -26.29
CA LEU A 40 -1.54 -3.82 -26.64
C LEU A 40 -1.77 -2.32 -26.39
N LYS A 41 -2.94 -1.79 -26.75
CA LYS A 41 -3.31 -0.38 -26.50
C LYS A 41 -3.26 -0.07 -24.99
N THR A 42 -3.83 -0.95 -24.17
CA THR A 42 -3.84 -0.76 -22.71
C THR A 42 -2.43 -0.79 -22.12
N LYS A 43 -1.55 -1.70 -22.58
CA LYS A 43 -0.14 -1.75 -22.15
C LYS A 43 0.63 -0.49 -22.54
N LEU A 44 0.45 -0.02 -23.78
CA LEU A 44 1.11 1.19 -24.27
C LEU A 44 0.67 2.42 -23.48
N VAL A 45 -0.62 2.57 -23.22
CA VAL A 45 -1.15 3.65 -22.37
C VAL A 45 -0.53 3.61 -20.98
N MET A 46 -0.43 2.43 -20.36
CA MET A 46 0.19 2.29 -19.03
C MET A 46 1.69 2.60 -19.02
N LEU A 47 2.42 2.22 -20.07
CA LEU A 47 3.85 2.50 -20.23
C LEU A 47 4.13 3.99 -20.43
N VAL A 48 3.22 4.74 -21.04
CA VAL A 48 3.33 6.21 -21.19
C VAL A 48 2.86 6.94 -19.93
N LEU A 49 1.74 6.50 -19.34
CA LEU A 49 1.16 7.12 -18.15
C LEU A 49 2.09 7.01 -16.93
N GLY A 50 2.80 5.89 -16.77
CA GLY A 50 3.70 5.66 -15.63
C GLY A 50 4.77 6.75 -15.47
N PRO A 51 5.63 6.98 -16.48
CA PRO A 51 6.64 8.04 -16.45
C PRO A 51 6.07 9.44 -16.28
N VAL A 52 4.91 9.74 -16.88
CA VAL A 52 4.23 11.04 -16.72
C VAL A 52 3.83 11.27 -15.27
N LEU A 53 3.23 10.28 -14.61
CA LEU A 53 2.85 10.36 -13.19
C LEU A 53 4.07 10.47 -12.27
N ILE A 54 5.15 9.75 -12.57
CA ILE A 54 6.42 9.86 -11.82
C ILE A 54 7.00 11.27 -11.99
N GLY A 55 7.06 11.81 -13.21
CA GLY A 55 7.51 13.18 -13.44
C GLY A 55 6.66 14.21 -12.69
N LEU A 56 5.33 14.07 -12.74
CA LEU A 56 4.42 14.92 -11.97
C LEU A 56 4.62 14.78 -10.47
N SER A 57 4.90 13.57 -9.96
CA SER A 57 5.20 13.33 -8.55
C SER A 57 6.41 14.13 -8.08
N VAL A 58 7.47 14.20 -8.91
CA VAL A 58 8.68 14.98 -8.62
C VAL A 58 8.37 16.48 -8.62
N LEU A 59 7.58 16.97 -9.59
CA LEU A 59 7.19 18.38 -9.62
C LEU A 59 6.37 18.79 -8.39
N VAL A 60 5.38 17.98 -8.01
CA VAL A 60 4.57 18.22 -6.80
C VAL A 60 5.42 18.14 -5.54
N ALA A 61 6.36 17.20 -5.48
CA ALA A 61 7.33 17.09 -4.40
C ALA A 61 8.18 18.37 -4.29
N LEU A 62 8.75 18.86 -5.39
CA LEU A 62 9.53 20.11 -5.42
C LEU A 62 8.71 21.31 -4.93
N SER A 63 7.43 21.38 -5.31
CA SER A 63 6.51 22.40 -4.77
C SER A 63 6.21 22.21 -3.28
N SER A 64 6.16 20.97 -2.79
CA SER A 64 6.03 20.70 -1.35
C SER A 64 7.30 21.14 -0.60
N PHE A 65 8.48 20.96 -1.19
CA PHE A 65 9.75 21.35 -0.58
C PHE A 65 9.89 22.85 -0.42
N SER A 66 9.56 23.64 -1.44
CA SER A 66 9.62 25.09 -1.31
C SER A 66 8.74 25.60 -0.17
N GLN A 67 7.56 24.99 0.03
CA GLN A 67 6.70 25.32 1.18
C GLN A 67 7.30 24.86 2.52
N LEU A 68 7.90 23.66 2.58
CA LEU A 68 8.59 23.20 3.79
C LEU A 68 9.82 24.05 4.14
N GLU A 69 10.58 24.50 3.15
CA GLU A 69 11.74 25.38 3.32
C GLU A 69 11.31 26.73 3.92
N THR A 70 10.22 27.32 3.43
CA THR A 70 9.68 28.55 4.02
C THR A 70 9.14 28.36 5.44
N ALA A 71 8.55 27.19 5.74
CA ALA A 71 8.13 26.85 7.10
C ALA A 71 9.34 26.63 8.04
N ARG A 72 10.37 25.94 7.57
CA ARG A 72 11.61 25.67 8.33
C ARG A 72 12.47 26.91 8.50
N ALA A 73 12.41 27.86 7.56
CA ALA A 73 13.07 29.15 7.69
C ALA A 73 12.66 29.89 8.97
N ILE A 74 11.38 29.79 9.37
CA ILE A 74 10.86 30.31 10.64
C ILE A 74 11.60 29.69 11.83
N ASP A 75 11.77 28.38 11.82
CA ASP A 75 12.35 27.63 12.94
C ASP A 75 13.86 27.84 13.09
N ARG A 76 14.55 28.21 12.00
CA ARG A 76 15.98 28.58 12.04
C ARG A 76 16.22 29.97 12.63
N MET A 77 15.27 30.89 12.45
CA MET A 77 15.41 32.24 12.98
C MET A 77 15.31 32.22 14.50
N VAL A 78 16.43 32.58 15.13
CA VAL A 78 16.51 32.75 16.57
C VAL A 78 15.95 34.11 16.93
N GLU A 79 15.15 34.12 17.99
CA GLU A 79 14.57 35.32 18.53
C GLU A 79 15.67 36.27 19.00
N GLN A 80 15.63 37.52 18.51
CA GLN A 80 16.60 38.54 18.89
C GLN A 80 16.03 39.45 19.97
N ARG A 81 16.86 39.80 20.95
CA ARG A 81 16.59 40.87 21.90
C ARG A 81 16.51 42.21 21.17
N LEU A 82 15.45 42.99 21.38
CA LEU A 82 15.15 44.19 20.60
C LEU A 82 16.25 45.26 20.72
N GLY A 83 16.82 45.45 21.91
CA GLY A 83 17.88 46.45 22.15
C GLY A 83 19.19 46.18 21.40
N GLY A 84 19.44 44.93 21.02
CA GLY A 84 20.61 44.50 20.24
C GLY A 84 20.29 43.99 18.85
N ALA A 85 19.12 44.34 18.29
CA ALA A 85 18.67 43.83 17.00
C ALA A 85 19.73 44.07 15.90
N LEU A 86 20.01 43.02 15.13
CA LEU A 86 21.03 43.03 14.08
C LEU A 86 20.41 43.49 12.76
N GLU A 87 21.14 44.30 11.99
CA GLU A 87 20.71 44.70 10.66
C GLU A 87 20.60 43.49 9.73
N GLY A 88 19.56 43.49 8.90
CA GLY A 88 19.18 42.35 8.08
C GLY A 88 17.95 41.62 8.62
N PRO A 89 17.69 40.40 8.15
CA PRO A 89 16.48 39.70 8.53
C PRO A 89 16.48 39.27 10.00
N ALA A 90 15.36 39.52 10.68
CA ALA A 90 15.23 39.23 12.09
C ALA A 90 13.84 38.69 12.43
N ARG A 91 13.83 37.88 13.48
CA ARG A 91 12.64 37.41 14.16
C ARG A 91 12.57 38.06 15.53
N LEU A 92 11.51 38.82 15.75
CA LEU A 92 11.38 39.70 16.90
C LEU A 92 10.04 39.43 17.58
N THR A 93 10.05 39.30 18.90
CA THR A 93 8.82 39.28 19.69
C THR A 93 8.83 40.44 20.67
N GLY A 94 7.63 40.89 21.01
CA GLY A 94 7.46 41.95 21.99
C GLY A 94 5.99 42.31 22.16
N GLU A 95 5.74 43.13 23.17
CA GLU A 95 4.44 43.76 23.37
C GLU A 95 4.23 44.83 22.27
N VAL A 96 3.05 44.81 21.65
CA VAL A 96 2.68 45.79 20.64
C VAL A 96 2.35 47.13 21.29
N VAL A 97 3.11 48.16 20.94
CA VAL A 97 2.91 49.53 21.39
C VAL A 97 2.49 50.39 20.18
N ALA A 98 1.45 51.21 20.34
CA ALA A 98 1.00 52.08 19.26
C ALA A 98 2.06 53.17 18.96
N ALA A 99 2.44 53.31 17.69
CA ALA A 99 3.37 54.33 17.19
C ALA A 99 2.77 55.18 16.05
N GLY A 100 1.45 55.10 15.88
CA GLY A 100 0.65 55.72 14.83
C GLY A 100 -0.84 55.64 15.20
N ASP A 101 -1.70 55.67 14.18
CA ASP A 101 -3.15 55.59 14.36
C ASP A 101 -3.60 54.25 14.99
N VAL A 102 -4.77 54.27 15.60
CA VAL A 102 -5.40 53.10 16.21
C VAL A 102 -6.80 52.97 15.66
N PHE A 103 -7.18 51.77 15.25
CA PHE A 103 -8.47 51.43 14.68
C PHE A 103 -9.33 50.71 15.72
N ALA A 104 -10.65 50.84 15.59
CA ALA A 104 -11.62 50.13 16.40
C ALA A 104 -12.31 49.06 15.55
N ALA A 105 -12.55 47.89 16.16
CA ALA A 105 -13.37 46.85 15.57
C ALA A 105 -14.80 46.90 16.14
N THR A 106 -15.78 46.50 15.34
CA THR A 106 -17.19 46.49 15.70
C THR A 106 -17.42 45.57 16.90
N GLY A 107 -18.03 46.10 17.97
CA GLY A 107 -18.33 45.31 19.16
C GLY A 107 -17.11 44.80 19.93
N TYR A 108 -15.92 45.32 19.65
CA TYR A 108 -14.67 45.00 20.35
C TYR A 108 -14.08 46.26 21.00
N GLU A 109 -13.82 46.21 22.30
CA GLU A 109 -13.28 47.36 23.05
C GLU A 109 -11.77 47.56 22.85
N GLY A 110 -11.08 46.56 22.31
CA GLY A 110 -9.64 46.59 22.12
C GLY A 110 -9.19 47.57 21.02
N ARG A 111 -7.96 48.07 21.20
CA ARG A 111 -7.33 49.07 20.33
C ARG A 111 -6.46 48.40 19.27
N CYS A 112 -6.84 48.49 17.99
CA CYS A 112 -6.14 47.77 16.92
C CYS A 112 -5.09 48.63 16.21
N VAL A 113 -3.84 48.18 16.10
CA VAL A 113 -2.85 48.82 15.20
C VAL A 113 -2.93 48.28 13.77
N VAL A 114 -3.48 47.08 13.61
CA VAL A 114 -3.84 46.48 12.32
C VAL A 114 -5.24 45.92 12.44
N HIS A 115 -6.12 46.30 11.54
CA HIS A 115 -7.51 45.89 11.51
C HIS A 115 -7.87 45.38 10.10
N ARG A 116 -8.43 44.18 10.01
CA ARG A 116 -8.86 43.58 8.74
C ARG A 116 -10.33 43.20 8.80
N THR A 117 -11.10 43.63 7.81
CA THR A 117 -12.51 43.28 7.65
C THR A 117 -12.70 42.44 6.39
N ASP A 118 -13.12 41.19 6.56
CA ASP A 118 -13.42 40.28 5.44
C ASP A 118 -14.95 40.12 5.30
N THR A 119 -15.45 40.35 4.08
CA THR A 119 -16.87 40.17 3.75
C THR A 119 -17.08 38.94 2.88
N PHE A 120 -18.11 38.16 3.20
CA PHE A 120 -18.46 36.92 2.53
C PHE A 120 -19.92 36.96 2.06
N GLU A 121 -20.17 36.42 0.86
CA GLU A 121 -21.50 36.16 0.35
C GLU A 121 -21.72 34.66 0.14
N ARG A 122 -22.89 34.18 0.56
CA ARG A 122 -23.32 32.80 0.39
C ARG A 122 -23.91 32.62 -1.01
N ARG A 123 -23.22 31.86 -1.87
CA ARG A 123 -23.73 31.49 -3.20
C ARG A 123 -24.10 30.01 -3.25
N ARG A 124 -25.09 29.69 -4.07
CA ARG A 124 -25.54 28.31 -4.33
C ARG A 124 -24.81 27.79 -5.56
N ARG A 125 -24.11 26.67 -5.43
CA ARG A 125 -23.45 25.96 -6.54
C ARG A 125 -23.94 24.52 -6.56
N GLY A 126 -24.98 24.25 -7.35
CA GLY A 126 -25.70 22.97 -7.30
C GLY A 126 -26.46 22.81 -5.98
N ASP A 127 -26.24 21.69 -5.29
CA ASP A 127 -26.86 21.38 -3.99
C ASP A 127 -26.06 21.88 -2.78
N SER A 128 -24.81 22.32 -2.96
CA SER A 128 -24.03 22.90 -1.86
C SER A 128 -24.15 24.43 -1.80
N LYS A 129 -24.18 24.96 -0.57
CA LYS A 129 -24.08 26.38 -0.29
C LYS A 129 -22.67 26.66 0.21
N GLU A 130 -21.96 27.54 -0.48
CA GLU A 130 -20.57 27.87 -0.17
C GLU A 130 -20.44 29.38 0.13
N TRP A 131 -19.69 29.71 1.16
CA TRP A 131 -19.32 31.09 1.47
C TRP A 131 -18.15 31.50 0.59
N ARG A 132 -18.33 32.54 -0.21
CA ARG A 132 -17.26 33.10 -1.03
C ARG A 132 -16.89 34.47 -0.49
N ARG A 133 -15.61 34.72 -0.25
CA ARG A 133 -15.11 36.05 0.12
C ARG A 133 -15.34 37.01 -1.05
N THR A 134 -16.05 38.10 -0.80
CA THR A 134 -16.40 39.14 -1.78
C THR A 134 -15.58 40.42 -1.64
N GLY A 135 -15.02 40.67 -0.45
CA GLY A 135 -14.15 41.82 -0.18
C GLY A 135 -13.27 41.58 1.03
N SER A 136 -12.14 42.26 1.08
CA SER A 136 -11.21 42.29 2.22
C SER A 136 -10.61 43.69 2.27
N GLU A 137 -10.79 44.38 3.39
CA GLU A 137 -10.24 45.71 3.65
C GLU A 137 -9.24 45.62 4.79
N LEU A 138 -8.04 46.19 4.62
CA LEU A 138 -6.95 46.15 5.59
C LEU A 138 -6.54 47.58 5.96
N GLN A 139 -6.73 47.93 7.22
CA GLN A 139 -6.26 49.17 7.84
C GLN A 139 -5.06 48.86 8.71
N LYS A 140 -4.01 49.68 8.63
CA LYS A 140 -2.73 49.43 9.32
C LYS A 140 -2.06 50.74 9.67
N ALA A 141 -1.41 50.76 10.83
CA ALA A 141 -0.63 51.87 11.31
C ALA A 141 0.75 51.37 11.77
N ASN A 142 1.73 52.26 11.78
CA ASN A 142 3.03 51.95 12.36
C ASN A 142 2.87 51.67 13.86
N PHE A 143 3.60 50.67 14.34
CA PHE A 143 3.61 50.27 15.74
C PHE A 143 5.04 49.98 16.17
N SER A 144 5.29 49.83 17.47
CA SER A 144 6.56 49.38 18.01
C SER A 144 6.38 48.02 18.68
N LEU A 145 7.43 47.23 18.68
CA LEU A 145 7.58 46.11 19.60
C LEU A 145 8.41 46.56 20.80
N ARG A 146 8.00 46.20 22.00
CA ARG A 146 8.73 46.46 23.24
C ARG A 146 9.00 45.18 24.00
N ASP A 147 10.23 45.03 24.48
CA ASP A 147 10.65 43.96 25.39
C ASP A 147 11.46 44.56 26.58
N ALA A 148 12.01 43.71 27.44
CA ALA A 148 12.81 44.16 28.59
C ALA A 148 14.16 44.82 28.19
N THR A 149 14.57 44.69 26.93
CA THR A 149 15.87 45.14 26.42
C THR A 149 15.78 46.40 25.57
N GLY A 150 14.62 46.70 25.01
CA GLY A 150 14.42 47.92 24.23
C GLY A 150 13.07 47.98 23.50
N GLU A 151 12.96 48.97 22.61
CA GLU A 151 11.80 49.17 21.76
C GLU A 151 12.25 49.35 20.30
N LEU A 152 11.57 48.68 19.37
CA LEU A 152 11.88 48.75 17.95
C LEU A 152 10.63 49.06 17.13
N LYS A 153 10.71 50.10 16.30
CA LYS A 153 9.61 50.53 15.44
C LYS A 153 9.41 49.56 14.27
N VAL A 154 8.17 49.23 13.97
CA VAL A 154 7.72 48.42 12.84
C VAL A 154 6.95 49.30 11.87
N VAL A 155 7.43 49.38 10.63
CA VAL A 155 6.80 50.15 9.56
C VAL A 155 5.75 49.28 8.89
N ALA A 156 4.47 49.57 9.10
CA ALA A 156 3.38 48.80 8.53
C ALA A 156 3.28 49.02 7.00
N SER A 157 3.15 47.93 6.24
CA SER A 157 2.99 47.97 4.78
C SER A 157 2.04 46.89 4.28
N ASP A 158 1.75 46.82 2.97
CA ASP A 158 0.98 45.72 2.36
C ASP A 158 1.80 44.44 2.11
N ALA A 159 3.13 44.52 2.27
CA ALA A 159 4.01 43.42 1.92
C ALA A 159 3.92 42.19 2.85
N PRO A 160 3.81 42.32 4.19
CA PRO A 160 3.77 41.15 5.05
C PRO A 160 2.39 40.48 5.08
N GLN A 161 2.38 39.19 5.38
CA GLN A 161 1.16 38.49 5.72
C GLN A 161 0.77 38.80 7.18
N TYR A 162 -0.37 39.45 7.36
CA TYR A 162 -0.96 39.68 8.68
C TYR A 162 -1.83 38.49 9.10
N VAL A 163 -1.37 37.76 10.11
CA VAL A 163 -2.11 36.68 10.77
C VAL A 163 -2.67 37.24 12.06
N LEU A 164 -3.97 37.52 12.06
CA LEU A 164 -4.66 38.26 13.10
C LEU A 164 -5.75 37.38 13.73
N PRO A 165 -6.00 37.42 15.06
CA PRO A 165 -7.12 36.76 15.67
C PRO A 165 -8.42 37.42 15.20
N LYS A 166 -9.45 36.58 15.02
CA LYS A 166 -10.81 37.06 14.77
C LYS A 166 -11.37 37.62 16.07
N VAL A 167 -11.80 38.89 16.04
CA VAL A 167 -12.36 39.59 17.20
C VAL A 167 -13.86 39.79 17.11
N TYR A 168 -14.42 39.75 15.89
CA TYR A 168 -15.86 39.89 15.67
C TYR A 168 -16.32 39.05 14.47
N GLU A 169 -17.53 38.52 14.57
CA GLU A 169 -18.23 37.84 13.47
C GLU A 169 -19.70 38.22 13.50
N GLU A 170 -20.23 38.66 12.37
CA GLU A 170 -21.64 38.92 12.19
C GLU A 170 -22.18 38.27 10.93
N GLN A 171 -23.24 37.49 11.06
CA GLN A 171 -23.92 36.86 9.94
C GLN A 171 -25.34 37.42 9.81
N ARG A 172 -25.62 38.11 8.68
CA ARG A 172 -26.96 38.58 8.31
C ARG A 172 -27.41 37.92 7.01
N GLY A 173 -28.23 36.88 7.14
CA GLY A 173 -28.83 36.16 6.00
C GLY A 173 -27.78 35.46 5.12
N ALA A 174 -27.56 35.98 3.91
CA ALA A 174 -26.58 35.47 2.95
C ALA A 174 -25.25 36.24 2.98
N LYS A 175 -25.09 37.22 3.87
CA LYS A 175 -23.85 37.96 4.08
C LYS A 175 -23.25 37.62 5.44
N ARG A 176 -21.93 37.53 5.49
CA ARG A 176 -21.16 37.36 6.72
C ARG A 176 -19.98 38.33 6.70
N VAL A 177 -19.76 39.02 7.82
CA VAL A 177 -18.63 39.92 8.02
C VAL A 177 -17.81 39.35 9.17
N GLU A 178 -16.50 39.27 8.97
CA GLU A 178 -15.53 38.87 10.00
C GLU A 178 -14.51 39.99 10.16
N GLU A 179 -14.20 40.36 11.40
CA GLU A 179 -13.19 41.37 11.70
C GLU A 179 -12.06 40.77 12.53
N PHE A 180 -10.84 41.23 12.23
CA PHE A 180 -9.60 40.73 12.82
C PHE A 180 -8.73 41.90 13.29
N CYS A 181 -8.04 41.74 14.42
CA CYS A 181 -7.34 42.84 15.08
C CYS A 181 -5.98 42.40 15.62
N LEU A 182 -4.94 43.21 15.38
CA LEU A 182 -3.71 43.21 16.17
C LEU A 182 -3.85 44.26 17.27
N GLU A 183 -4.03 43.82 18.51
CA GLU A 183 -4.34 44.71 19.62
C GLU A 183 -3.09 45.26 20.33
N VAL A 184 -3.14 46.53 20.72
CA VAL A 184 -2.12 47.18 21.56
C VAL A 184 -2.05 46.52 22.93
N GLY A 185 -0.86 46.20 23.40
CA GLY A 185 -0.63 45.49 24.66
C GLY A 185 -0.63 43.97 24.53
N THR A 186 -0.89 43.43 23.33
CA THR A 186 -0.75 42.01 23.05
C THR A 186 0.65 41.68 22.54
N ALA A 187 1.10 40.45 22.77
CA ALA A 187 2.35 39.97 22.22
C ALA A 187 2.20 39.69 20.71
N ALA A 188 3.16 40.18 19.92
CA ALA A 188 3.24 39.91 18.49
C ALA A 188 4.60 39.34 18.11
N LEU A 189 4.57 38.46 17.12
CA LEU A 189 5.75 37.99 16.40
C LEU A 189 5.85 38.78 15.09
N VAL A 190 6.99 39.45 14.87
CA VAL A 190 7.29 40.15 13.62
C VAL A 190 8.50 39.51 12.96
N GLU A 191 8.30 39.09 11.71
CA GLU A 191 9.33 38.57 10.82
C GLU A 191 9.52 39.57 9.68
N GLY A 192 10.68 40.22 9.65
CA GLY A 192 10.95 41.28 8.69
C GLY A 192 12.44 41.61 8.63
N VAL A 193 12.76 42.72 7.95
CA VAL A 193 14.14 43.17 7.79
C VAL A 193 14.38 44.37 8.70
N VAL A 194 15.32 44.23 9.63
CA VAL A 194 15.80 45.34 10.44
C VAL A 194 16.72 46.18 9.57
N LYS A 195 16.32 47.44 9.34
CA LYS A 195 17.12 48.43 8.63
C LYS A 195 17.32 49.66 9.48
N ARG A 196 18.45 50.31 9.26
CA ARG A 196 18.73 51.61 9.84
C ARG A 196 18.01 52.72 9.07
N SER A 197 17.33 53.59 9.81
CA SER A 197 16.74 54.82 9.31
C SER A 197 17.24 55.98 10.19
N GLY A 198 18.21 56.73 9.65
CA GLY A 198 18.93 57.74 10.41
C GLY A 198 19.73 57.15 11.58
N SER A 199 19.46 57.60 12.80
CA SER A 199 20.08 57.10 14.04
C SER A 199 19.33 55.92 14.68
N SER A 200 18.13 55.58 14.19
CA SER A 200 17.28 54.53 14.76
C SER A 200 17.19 53.30 13.87
N LEU A 201 17.00 52.13 14.48
CA LEU A 201 16.63 50.92 13.75
C LEU A 201 15.10 50.84 13.63
N GLN A 202 14.63 50.30 12.51
CA GLN A 202 13.23 49.99 12.29
C GLN A 202 13.09 48.70 11.49
N VAL A 203 11.99 47.99 11.70
CA VAL A 203 11.60 46.83 10.90
C VAL A 203 10.84 47.32 9.68
N VAL A 204 11.30 46.91 8.51
CA VAL A 204 10.63 47.13 7.23
C VAL A 204 10.33 45.80 6.55
N PHE A 205 9.30 45.80 5.74
CA PHE A 205 8.89 44.64 4.93
C PHE A 205 9.19 44.95 3.46
N GLU A 206 10.47 44.93 3.11
CA GLU A 206 10.93 45.08 1.74
C GLU A 206 11.23 43.71 1.14
N ALA A 207 10.87 43.51 -0.13
CA ALA A 207 11.18 42.27 -0.82
C ALA A 207 12.70 42.17 -1.06
N GLY A 208 13.37 41.35 -0.26
CA GLY A 208 14.80 41.04 -0.38
C GLY A 208 15.16 39.80 0.44
N GLU A 209 15.71 38.79 -0.26
CA GLU A 209 16.20 37.47 0.20
C GLU A 209 15.28 36.62 1.12
N GLU A 210 14.84 35.47 0.56
CA GLU A 210 14.47 34.17 1.16
C GLU A 210 13.74 34.09 2.52
N LEU A 211 13.05 35.12 2.97
CA LEU A 211 12.36 35.07 4.27
C LEU A 211 10.90 35.46 4.21
N PRO A 212 10.05 34.78 5.02
CA PRO A 212 8.66 35.16 5.13
C PRO A 212 8.53 36.50 5.86
N MET A 213 7.83 37.45 5.24
CA MET A 213 7.44 38.70 5.89
C MET A 213 6.08 38.51 6.55
N ARG A 214 6.02 38.53 7.88
CA ARG A 214 4.78 38.28 8.62
C ARG A 214 4.65 39.12 9.87
N VAL A 215 3.40 39.39 10.22
CA VAL A 215 3.02 39.92 11.53
C VAL A 215 1.97 38.97 12.07
N VAL A 216 2.34 38.21 13.11
CA VAL A 216 1.49 37.18 13.69
C VAL A 216 1.11 37.56 15.10
N ALA A 217 -0.19 37.78 15.29
CA ALA A 217 -0.80 37.93 16.59
C ALA A 217 -0.94 36.55 17.25
N GLY A 218 -0.44 36.40 18.48
CA GLY A 218 -0.47 35.11 19.19
C GLY A 218 0.80 34.25 19.06
N GLY A 219 1.90 34.82 18.54
CA GLY A 219 3.24 34.22 18.66
C GLY A 219 3.58 33.14 17.62
N ALA A 220 4.59 32.32 17.95
CA ALA A 220 5.26 31.38 17.05
C ALA A 220 4.41 30.19 16.57
N GLU A 221 3.50 29.71 17.41
CA GLU A 221 2.76 28.47 17.16
C GLU A 221 1.72 28.63 16.04
N ALA A 222 0.97 29.73 16.05
CA ALA A 222 0.01 30.07 15.00
C ALA A 222 0.67 30.27 13.63
N ALA A 223 1.88 30.84 13.61
CA ALA A 223 2.66 31.04 12.39
C ALA A 223 3.07 29.72 11.72
N ARG A 224 3.35 28.69 12.53
CA ARG A 224 3.79 27.36 12.07
C ARG A 224 2.63 26.57 11.47
N GLU A 225 1.48 26.53 12.13
CA GLU A 225 0.32 25.76 11.65
C GLU A 225 -0.16 26.19 10.25
N LEU A 226 -0.10 27.50 9.94
CA LEU A 226 -0.42 28.02 8.61
C LEU A 226 0.59 27.63 7.54
N ALA A 227 1.88 27.53 7.89
CA ALA A 227 2.95 27.26 6.95
C ALA A 227 3.05 25.77 6.56
N THR A 228 2.66 24.86 7.45
CA THR A 228 2.92 23.42 7.27
C THR A 228 1.77 22.64 6.63
N GLY A 229 0.51 23.07 6.82
CA GLY A 229 -0.67 22.33 6.36
C GLY A 229 -0.75 22.09 4.85
N GLY A 230 -0.38 23.09 4.04
CA GLY A 230 -0.37 22.96 2.56
C GLY A 230 0.69 21.98 2.06
N SER A 231 1.86 22.02 2.68
CA SER A 231 2.99 21.17 2.30
C SER A 231 2.71 19.68 2.54
N PHE A 232 2.05 19.35 3.65
CA PHE A 232 1.65 17.97 3.96
C PHE A 232 0.77 17.35 2.86
N ALA A 233 -0.26 18.08 2.42
CA ALA A 233 -1.18 17.59 1.40
C ALA A 233 -0.48 17.36 0.06
N LEU A 234 0.42 18.27 -0.33
CA LEU A 234 1.24 18.11 -1.53
C LEU A 234 2.20 16.93 -1.43
N LEU A 235 2.79 16.69 -0.26
CA LEU A 235 3.67 15.55 -0.02
C LEU A 235 2.92 14.22 -0.14
N VAL A 236 1.72 14.11 0.46
CA VAL A 236 0.86 12.92 0.29
C VAL A 236 0.44 12.74 -1.17
N LEU A 237 0.09 13.83 -1.87
CA LEU A 237 -0.26 13.78 -3.29
C LEU A 237 0.92 13.33 -4.17
N SER A 238 2.12 13.82 -3.90
CA SER A 238 3.34 13.38 -4.59
C SER A 238 3.56 11.88 -4.42
N LEU A 239 3.45 11.37 -3.19
CA LEU A 239 3.61 9.94 -2.90
C LEU A 239 2.54 9.08 -3.58
N LEU A 240 1.30 9.57 -3.63
CA LEU A 240 0.22 8.94 -4.39
C LEU A 240 0.56 8.83 -5.89
N LEU A 241 1.03 9.92 -6.49
CA LEU A 241 1.41 9.96 -7.91
C LEU A 241 2.60 9.03 -8.20
N LEU A 242 3.60 8.99 -7.31
CA LEU A 242 4.75 8.08 -7.43
C LEU A 242 4.29 6.62 -7.41
N VAL A 243 3.46 6.26 -6.43
CA VAL A 243 2.93 4.90 -6.27
C VAL A 243 2.06 4.48 -7.47
N LEU A 244 1.20 5.37 -7.96
CA LEU A 244 0.39 5.11 -9.16
C LEU A 244 1.25 5.01 -10.43
N GLY A 245 2.29 5.83 -10.55
CA GLY A 245 3.24 5.78 -11.66
C GLY A 245 4.02 4.46 -11.71
N LEU A 246 4.55 4.02 -10.57
CA LEU A 246 5.23 2.72 -10.42
C LEU A 246 4.27 1.56 -10.70
N TRP A 247 3.04 1.63 -10.19
CA TRP A 247 2.00 0.64 -10.48
C TRP A 247 1.64 0.58 -11.97
N SER A 248 1.49 1.73 -12.63
CA SER A 248 1.20 1.79 -14.07
C SER A 248 2.34 1.18 -14.89
N LEU A 249 3.60 1.54 -14.58
CA LEU A 249 4.78 1.04 -15.27
C LEU A 249 4.94 -0.48 -15.10
N PHE A 250 4.77 -0.99 -13.87
CA PHE A 250 4.84 -2.42 -13.58
C PHE A 250 3.80 -3.23 -14.37
N ASN A 251 2.55 -2.74 -14.42
CA ASN A 251 1.47 -3.39 -15.16
C ASN A 251 1.62 -3.25 -16.68
N GLY A 252 2.23 -2.15 -17.15
CA GLY A 252 2.55 -1.89 -18.55
C GLY A 252 3.55 -2.90 -19.12
N ILE A 253 4.64 -3.17 -18.38
CA ILE A 253 5.63 -4.22 -18.72
C ILE A 253 4.98 -5.60 -18.75
N GLY A 254 4.03 -5.84 -17.85
CA GLY A 254 3.25 -7.08 -17.82
C GLY A 254 3.78 -8.18 -16.95
N LEU A 255 4.56 -7.81 -15.95
CA LEU A 255 4.92 -8.67 -14.84
C LEU A 255 3.67 -9.00 -14.02
N VAL A 256 3.50 -10.28 -13.67
CA VAL A 256 2.41 -10.77 -12.81
C VAL A 256 3.04 -11.39 -11.56
N SER A 257 3.77 -10.58 -10.80
CA SER A 257 4.43 -10.99 -9.56
C SER A 257 4.08 -10.03 -8.44
N VAL A 258 3.36 -10.52 -7.41
CA VAL A 258 2.97 -9.72 -6.24
C VAL A 258 4.22 -9.28 -5.49
N GLY A 259 5.14 -10.22 -5.24
CA GLY A 259 6.42 -9.92 -4.57
C GLY A 259 7.26 -8.94 -5.38
N GLY A 260 7.37 -9.14 -6.70
CA GLY A 260 8.09 -8.20 -7.58
C GLY A 260 7.51 -6.79 -7.54
N PHE A 261 6.18 -6.67 -7.56
CA PHE A 261 5.50 -5.38 -7.44
C PHE A 261 5.81 -4.70 -6.10
N MET A 262 5.70 -5.43 -4.98
CA MET A 262 5.99 -4.90 -3.65
C MET A 262 7.44 -4.42 -3.54
N VAL A 263 8.40 -5.19 -4.06
CA VAL A 263 9.83 -4.82 -4.03
C VAL A 263 10.09 -3.55 -4.83
N VAL A 264 9.61 -3.48 -6.08
CA VAL A 264 9.76 -2.29 -6.93
C VAL A 264 9.13 -1.06 -6.27
N LEU A 265 7.92 -1.22 -5.72
CA LEU A 265 7.21 -0.16 -5.03
C LEU A 265 7.97 0.35 -3.80
N THR A 266 8.47 -0.57 -2.97
CA THR A 266 9.19 -0.27 -1.74
C THR A 266 10.51 0.44 -2.03
N ILE A 267 11.29 -0.10 -2.97
CA ILE A 267 12.55 0.51 -3.39
C ILE A 267 12.30 1.91 -3.94
N GLY A 268 11.35 2.06 -4.86
CA GLY A 268 11.03 3.36 -5.46
C GLY A 268 10.61 4.41 -4.42
N VAL A 269 9.72 4.05 -3.50
CA VAL A 269 9.28 4.94 -2.41
C VAL A 269 10.41 5.26 -1.43
N MET A 270 11.19 4.25 -1.03
CA MET A 270 12.29 4.42 -0.06
C MET A 270 13.38 5.34 -0.61
N PHE A 271 13.83 5.13 -1.85
CA PHE A 271 14.82 5.99 -2.49
C PHE A 271 14.29 7.42 -2.68
N SER A 272 13.01 7.57 -3.04
CA SER A 272 12.39 8.89 -3.14
C SER A 272 12.37 9.62 -1.79
N LEU A 273 11.89 8.97 -0.73
CA LEU A 273 11.85 9.55 0.62
C LEU A 273 13.25 9.85 1.16
N MET A 274 14.24 8.99 0.90
CA MET A 274 15.62 9.18 1.33
C MET A 274 16.30 10.32 0.56
N GLY A 275 16.10 10.40 -0.75
CA GLY A 275 16.61 11.50 -1.58
C GLY A 275 16.01 12.85 -1.17
N PHE A 276 14.72 12.85 -0.83
CA PHE A 276 14.04 14.01 -0.26
C PHE A 276 14.58 14.41 1.11
N GLY A 277 14.75 13.46 2.03
CA GLY A 277 15.34 13.72 3.33
C GLY A 277 16.77 14.27 3.23
N ALA A 278 17.58 13.72 2.33
CA ALA A 278 18.94 14.18 2.06
C ALA A 278 18.96 15.62 1.55
N ARG A 279 18.14 15.95 0.55
CA ARG A 279 18.07 17.31 -0.02
C ARG A 279 17.67 18.34 1.03
N LEU A 280 16.66 18.01 1.84
CA LEU A 280 16.23 18.85 2.96
C LEU A 280 17.36 19.09 3.97
N THR A 281 18.10 18.04 4.32
CA THR A 281 19.19 18.11 5.31
C THR A 281 20.32 19.00 4.80
N VAL A 282 20.73 18.85 3.54
CA VAL A 282 21.80 19.67 2.93
C VAL A 282 21.38 21.14 2.87
N GLY A 283 20.17 21.43 2.40
CA GLY A 283 19.68 22.81 2.36
C GLY A 283 19.57 23.46 3.74
N GLU A 284 19.28 22.67 4.79
CA GLU A 284 19.30 23.17 6.17
C GLU A 284 20.69 23.50 6.69
N LEU A 285 21.70 22.66 6.40
CA LEU A 285 23.09 22.92 6.79
C LEU A 285 23.63 24.20 6.14
N GLU A 286 23.37 24.38 4.84
CA GLU A 286 23.76 25.58 4.08
C GLU A 286 23.09 26.84 4.64
N ALA A 287 21.78 26.80 4.86
CA ALA A 287 21.03 27.93 5.36
C ALA A 287 21.44 28.32 6.79
N ASN A 288 21.70 27.35 7.67
CA ASN A 288 22.17 27.61 9.03
C ASN A 288 23.56 28.27 9.03
N ALA A 289 24.49 27.77 8.20
CA ALA A 289 25.81 28.39 8.04
C ALA A 289 25.71 29.83 7.53
N ALA A 290 24.88 30.09 6.52
CA ALA A 290 24.66 31.42 5.98
C ALA A 290 24.06 32.38 7.03
N GLN A 291 23.14 31.91 7.88
CA GLN A 291 22.55 32.72 8.95
C GLN A 291 23.58 33.13 10.01
N VAL A 292 24.42 32.20 10.48
CA VAL A 292 25.48 32.51 11.45
C VAL A 292 26.48 33.50 10.88
N ALA A 293 26.92 33.30 9.63
CA ALA A 293 27.84 34.21 8.96
C ALA A 293 27.27 35.63 8.83
N ARG A 294 25.99 35.74 8.44
CA ARG A 294 25.29 37.04 8.38
C ARG A 294 25.16 37.71 9.74
N ALA A 295 24.80 36.96 10.78
CA ALA A 295 24.67 37.51 12.14
C ALA A 295 26.00 38.11 12.64
N LYS A 296 27.12 37.37 12.49
CA LYS A 296 28.46 37.87 12.84
C LYS A 296 28.82 39.12 12.03
N ALA A 297 28.63 39.09 10.71
CA ALA A 297 28.96 40.22 9.83
C ALA A 297 28.14 41.48 10.14
N SER A 298 26.83 41.35 10.37
CA SER A 298 25.95 42.46 10.73
C SER A 298 26.30 43.06 12.09
N ALA A 299 26.63 42.22 13.08
CA ALA A 299 27.10 42.67 14.39
C ALA A 299 28.41 43.43 14.26
N GLU A 300 29.43 42.86 13.61
CA GLU A 300 30.72 43.52 13.41
C GLU A 300 30.59 44.86 12.69
N THR A 301 29.77 44.92 11.64
CA THR A 301 29.54 46.16 10.89
C THR A 301 28.90 47.23 11.78
N SER A 302 27.90 46.85 12.58
CA SER A 302 27.23 47.75 13.53
C SER A 302 28.19 48.24 14.62
N ILE A 303 29.03 47.36 15.15
CA ILE A 303 30.01 47.67 16.20
C ILE A 303 31.12 48.58 15.67
N ARG A 304 31.66 48.31 14.46
CA ARG A 304 32.64 49.18 13.80
C ARG A 304 32.10 50.59 13.59
N GLN A 305 30.83 50.72 13.20
CA GLN A 305 30.19 52.03 13.06
C GLN A 305 30.07 52.77 14.39
N MET A 306 29.73 52.08 15.49
CA MET A 306 29.67 52.68 16.83
C MET A 306 31.04 53.13 17.34
N MET A 307 32.09 52.34 17.09
CA MET A 307 33.47 52.67 17.51
C MET A 307 34.15 53.74 16.64
N GLY A 308 33.65 53.99 15.42
CA GLY A 308 34.21 54.98 14.50
C GLY A 308 35.71 54.76 14.23
N SER A 309 36.55 55.75 14.50
CA SER A 309 38.00 55.65 14.30
C SER A 309 38.68 54.62 15.20
N SER A 310 38.11 54.32 16.36
CA SER A 310 38.66 53.33 17.32
C SER A 310 38.57 51.89 16.82
N ALA A 311 37.81 51.65 15.74
CA ALA A 311 37.69 50.34 15.10
C ALA A 311 38.87 49.96 14.19
N ARG A 312 39.85 50.84 13.94
CA ARG A 312 40.96 50.54 13.01
C ARG A 312 41.79 49.37 13.53
N GLY A 313 41.94 48.34 12.70
CA GLY A 313 42.70 47.13 13.04
C GLY A 313 41.99 46.21 14.03
N TRP A 314 40.73 46.48 14.37
CA TRP A 314 39.93 45.58 15.20
C TRP A 314 39.32 44.45 14.37
N GLU A 315 39.64 43.23 14.78
CA GLU A 315 39.02 42.00 14.32
C GLU A 315 38.25 41.36 15.47
N ALA A 316 37.04 40.88 15.20
CA ALA A 316 36.20 40.28 16.22
C ALA A 316 36.66 38.85 16.50
N ASN A 317 37.21 38.61 17.70
CA ASN A 317 37.44 37.25 18.19
C ASN A 317 36.20 36.77 18.96
N TRP A 318 35.38 35.94 18.32
CA TRP A 318 34.14 35.45 18.94
C TRP A 318 34.36 34.35 19.99
N GLU A 319 35.55 33.75 20.04
CA GLU A 319 35.88 32.61 20.91
C GLU A 319 36.41 33.04 22.29
N GLU A 320 36.69 34.32 22.49
CA GLU A 320 37.15 34.87 23.76
C GLU A 320 36.16 35.90 24.35
N PRO A 321 36.06 36.01 25.68
CA PRO A 321 35.24 37.04 26.33
C PRO A 321 35.74 38.44 26.00
N TRP A 322 34.86 39.36 25.61
CA TRP A 322 35.25 40.74 25.30
C TRP A 322 35.29 41.61 26.55
N ASN A 323 36.34 42.40 26.69
CA ASN A 323 36.41 43.43 27.72
C ASN A 323 35.92 44.77 27.17
N LEU A 324 34.63 45.07 27.35
CA LEU A 324 34.00 46.31 26.87
C LEU A 324 34.42 47.57 27.66
N SER A 325 35.21 47.42 28.73
CA SER A 325 35.75 48.53 29.51
C SER A 325 37.14 48.99 29.05
N ALA A 326 37.80 48.23 28.16
CA ALA A 326 39.12 48.52 27.64
C ALA A 326 39.08 48.86 26.13
N GLY A 327 40.21 49.34 25.59
CA GLY A 327 40.36 49.53 24.14
C GLY A 327 40.15 48.21 23.39
N PRO A 328 39.40 48.20 22.26
CA PRO A 328 38.93 49.34 21.45
C PRO A 328 37.59 49.97 21.86
N PHE A 329 36.93 49.46 22.91
CA PHE A 329 35.57 49.85 23.30
C PHE A 329 35.48 51.00 24.31
N GLU A 330 36.62 51.48 24.83
CA GLU A 330 36.70 52.52 25.87
C GLU A 330 35.90 53.78 25.52
N GLY A 331 35.86 54.17 24.24
CA GLY A 331 35.14 55.34 23.74
C GLY A 331 33.61 55.20 23.66
N LEU A 332 33.06 54.00 23.87
CA LEU A 332 31.62 53.76 23.85
C LEU A 332 30.98 54.22 25.17
N ASN A 333 29.81 54.84 25.09
CA ASN A 333 29.00 55.20 26.25
C ASN A 333 28.30 53.96 26.86
N ARG A 334 27.63 54.12 28.01
CA ARG A 334 26.99 53.00 28.73
C ARG A 334 25.90 52.30 27.90
N GLU A 335 25.10 53.05 27.14
CA GLU A 335 24.04 52.52 26.30
C GLU A 335 24.59 51.77 25.08
N GLU A 336 25.66 52.31 24.47
CA GLU A 336 26.37 51.68 23.37
C GLU A 336 27.03 50.37 23.81
N ARG A 337 27.65 50.32 25.00
CA ARG A 337 28.21 49.08 25.55
C ARG A 337 27.12 48.03 25.80
N ALA A 338 26.00 48.42 26.42
CA ALA A 338 24.86 47.52 26.62
C ALA A 338 24.29 47.00 25.28
N ARG A 339 24.28 47.84 24.24
CA ARG A 339 23.90 47.42 22.89
C ARG A 339 24.88 46.42 22.28
N VAL A 340 26.19 46.59 22.49
CA VAL A 340 27.22 45.63 22.06
C VAL A 340 27.03 44.29 22.78
N GLU A 341 26.78 44.28 24.09
CA GLU A 341 26.45 43.07 24.86
C GLU A 341 25.25 42.33 24.24
N LEU A 342 24.14 43.04 23.99
CA LEU A 342 22.95 42.45 23.39
C LEU A 342 23.18 41.93 21.95
N MET A 343 24.03 42.61 21.15
CA MET A 343 24.43 42.11 19.83
C MET A 343 25.21 40.80 19.94
N ARG A 344 26.15 40.68 20.89
CA ARG A 344 26.89 39.44 21.14
C ARG A 344 25.97 38.31 21.59
N VAL A 345 25.01 38.61 22.45
CA VAL A 345 23.96 37.66 22.90
C VAL A 345 23.14 37.16 21.72
N ASN A 346 22.71 38.04 20.82
CA ASN A 346 21.96 37.68 19.62
C ASN A 346 22.78 36.79 18.66
N VAL A 347 24.07 37.09 18.47
CA VAL A 347 24.99 36.25 17.67
C VAL A 347 25.23 34.89 18.32
N SER A 348 25.49 34.85 19.64
CA SER A 348 25.65 33.62 20.41
C SER A 348 24.41 32.73 20.30
N SER A 349 23.22 33.31 20.42
CA SER A 349 21.95 32.58 20.30
C SER A 349 21.77 31.95 18.91
N ALA A 350 22.18 32.65 17.84
CA ALA A 350 22.18 32.11 16.47
C ALA A 350 23.19 30.94 16.30
N VAL A 351 24.38 31.07 16.89
CA VAL A 351 25.42 30.03 16.88
C VAL A 351 24.99 28.79 17.66
N ASP A 352 24.42 28.97 18.86
CA ASP A 352 23.94 27.88 19.70
C ASP A 352 22.84 27.08 19.01
N GLU A 353 21.91 27.75 18.33
CA GLU A 353 20.88 27.08 17.54
C GLU A 353 21.50 26.28 16.38
N ALA A 354 22.41 26.88 15.61
CA ALA A 354 23.10 26.17 14.53
C ALA A 354 23.86 24.93 15.03
N ARG A 355 24.52 25.01 16.19
CA ARG A 355 25.19 23.88 16.85
C ARG A 355 24.21 22.78 17.25
N ARG A 356 23.08 23.14 17.88
CA ARG A 356 22.03 22.18 18.24
C ARG A 356 21.50 21.42 17.02
N TYR A 357 21.25 22.13 15.92
CA TYR A 357 20.81 21.53 14.66
C TYR A 357 21.87 20.64 14.02
N GLN A 358 23.15 21.05 14.01
CA GLN A 358 24.22 20.25 13.40
C GLN A 358 24.55 18.97 14.19
N ARG A 359 24.26 18.93 15.51
CA ARG A 359 24.59 17.80 16.39
C ARG A 359 23.50 16.72 16.49
N ARG A 360 22.31 16.94 15.95
CA ARG A 360 21.22 15.95 15.95
C ARG A 360 21.25 15.06 14.70
N PRO A 361 20.72 13.82 14.76
CA PRO A 361 20.54 13.01 13.57
C PRO A 361 19.32 13.45 12.74
N PRO A 362 19.39 13.39 11.39
CA PRO A 362 20.51 12.91 10.58
C PRO A 362 21.61 13.94 10.26
N GLU A 363 21.43 15.22 10.61
CA GLU A 363 22.31 16.34 10.25
C GLU A 363 23.78 16.10 10.63
N VAL A 364 24.03 15.51 11.79
CA VAL A 364 25.38 15.14 12.28
C VAL A 364 26.13 14.21 11.33
N PHE A 365 25.41 13.30 10.66
CA PHE A 365 26.01 12.36 9.72
C PHE A 365 26.30 13.06 8.38
N PHE A 366 25.41 13.94 7.94
CA PHE A 366 25.60 14.72 6.72
C PHE A 366 26.71 15.75 6.86
N SER A 367 26.80 16.43 8.01
CA SER A 367 27.88 17.38 8.27
C SER A 367 29.24 16.70 8.27
N MET A 368 29.36 15.53 8.90
CA MET A 368 30.57 14.71 8.89
C MET A 368 30.90 14.19 7.48
N ALA A 369 29.90 13.67 6.75
CA ALA A 369 30.12 13.08 5.43
C ALA A 369 30.47 14.12 4.35
N LEU A 370 29.91 15.32 4.44
CA LEU A 370 30.14 16.42 3.48
C LEU A 370 31.24 17.39 3.93
N GLY A 371 31.83 17.20 5.12
CA GLY A 371 32.93 18.03 5.62
C GLY A 371 32.51 19.44 6.03
N TYR A 372 31.28 19.64 6.51
CA TYR A 372 30.87 20.95 7.02
C TYR A 372 31.63 21.32 8.30
N PRO A 373 32.17 22.56 8.41
CA PRO A 373 32.86 22.99 9.60
C PRO A 373 31.90 23.04 10.80
N TRP A 374 32.43 22.73 11.99
CA TRP A 374 31.68 22.85 13.23
C TRP A 374 31.62 24.30 13.68
N PHE A 375 30.45 24.73 14.15
CA PHE A 375 30.34 26.05 14.76
C PHE A 375 30.97 26.05 16.16
N GLU A 376 31.93 26.94 16.35
CA GLU A 376 32.55 27.23 17.64
C GLU A 376 31.64 28.11 18.50
N GLU A 377 31.74 27.96 19.82
CA GLU A 377 30.90 28.67 20.77
C GLU A 377 31.32 30.13 20.89
N VAL A 378 30.34 31.04 21.04
CA VAL A 378 30.64 32.45 21.31
C VAL A 378 30.87 32.60 22.80
N ALA A 379 32.07 33.02 23.21
CA ALA A 379 32.42 33.18 24.61
C ALA A 379 31.77 34.43 25.21
N LEU A 380 30.74 34.23 26.02
CA LEU A 380 30.02 35.30 26.73
C LEU A 380 30.47 35.41 28.19
N SER A 381 30.32 36.60 28.77
CA SER A 381 30.41 36.80 30.22
C SER A 381 29.15 36.29 30.92
N GLU A 382 29.21 36.06 32.24
CA GLU A 382 28.05 35.62 33.02
C GLU A 382 26.85 36.59 32.91
N ALA A 383 27.12 37.90 32.82
CA ALA A 383 26.09 38.91 32.66
C ALA A 383 25.40 38.83 31.29
N GLU A 384 26.16 38.55 30.22
CA GLU A 384 25.62 38.38 28.87
C GLU A 384 24.85 37.07 28.73
N GLU A 385 25.33 35.98 29.34
CA GLU A 385 24.64 34.69 29.32
C GLU A 385 23.24 34.79 29.94
N ALA A 386 23.08 35.61 30.99
CA ALA A 386 21.79 35.88 31.62
C ALA A 386 20.79 36.65 30.73
N LEU A 387 21.27 37.34 29.68
CA LEU A 387 20.45 38.10 28.73
C LEU A 387 19.94 37.24 27.57
N LYS A 388 20.41 36.00 27.42
CA LYS A 388 19.95 35.10 26.35
C LYS A 388 18.41 34.97 26.37
N PRO A 389 17.77 34.87 25.19
CA PRO A 389 16.35 34.55 25.12
C PRO A 389 16.10 33.17 25.75
N GLU A 390 14.97 33.02 26.45
CA GLU A 390 14.58 31.71 26.95
C GLU A 390 14.36 30.76 25.77
N VAL A 391 15.05 29.62 25.78
CA VAL A 391 14.85 28.61 24.75
C VAL A 391 13.52 27.91 25.02
N GLU A 392 12.52 28.12 24.15
CA GLU A 392 11.29 27.31 24.15
C GLU A 392 11.64 25.82 24.05
N ARG A 393 11.56 25.09 25.18
CA ARG A 393 11.79 23.63 25.26
C ARG A 393 10.53 22.80 24.91
N GLY A 394 9.47 23.43 24.41
CA GLY A 394 8.21 22.77 24.06
C GLY A 394 8.32 21.89 22.80
N TRP A 395 7.51 20.83 22.74
CA TRP A 395 7.35 20.02 21.53
C TRP A 395 6.76 20.87 20.40
N ARG A 396 7.54 21.13 19.36
CA ARG A 396 7.08 21.83 18.16
C ARG A 396 6.35 20.84 17.25
N ARG A 397 5.03 21.01 17.07
CA ARG A 397 4.22 20.15 16.18
C ARG A 397 4.31 20.64 14.74
N GLY A 398 4.49 19.73 13.80
CA GLY A 398 4.45 20.02 12.37
C GLY A 398 3.02 20.16 11.84
N LEU A 399 2.03 19.54 12.47
CA LEU A 399 0.61 19.62 12.11
C LEU A 399 -0.21 20.05 13.33
N GLY A 400 -1.19 20.93 13.08
CA GLY A 400 -2.19 21.26 14.09
C GLY A 400 -2.99 20.02 14.49
N LEU A 401 -3.50 20.01 15.72
CA LEU A 401 -4.09 18.81 16.35
C LEU A 401 -5.25 18.23 15.53
N MET A 402 -6.14 19.09 15.03
CA MET A 402 -7.26 18.67 14.17
C MET A 402 -6.81 18.10 12.83
N ALA A 403 -5.81 18.73 12.20
CA ALA A 403 -5.28 18.28 10.91
C ALA A 403 -4.53 16.95 11.04
N GLY A 404 -3.71 16.78 12.07
CA GLY A 404 -2.98 15.55 12.32
C GLY A 404 -3.87 14.39 12.75
N LEU A 405 -4.84 14.60 13.66
CA LEU A 405 -5.79 13.55 14.05
C LEU A 405 -6.75 13.21 12.91
N GLY A 406 -7.26 14.21 12.19
CA GLY A 406 -8.12 14.01 11.04
C GLY A 406 -7.41 13.24 9.93
N GLY A 407 -6.24 13.72 9.50
CA GLY A 407 -5.41 13.07 8.49
C GLY A 407 -4.98 11.66 8.89
N GLY A 408 -4.59 11.47 10.15
CA GLY A 408 -4.22 10.16 10.71
C GLY A 408 -5.40 9.18 10.72
N ALA A 409 -6.58 9.62 11.16
CA ALA A 409 -7.78 8.77 11.18
C ALA A 409 -8.27 8.41 9.77
N PHE A 410 -8.29 9.36 8.84
CA PHE A 410 -8.60 9.09 7.44
C PHE A 410 -7.58 8.13 6.81
N GLY A 411 -6.29 8.37 7.04
CA GLY A 411 -5.21 7.48 6.60
C GLY A 411 -5.37 6.06 7.14
N ALA A 412 -5.66 5.89 8.43
CA ALA A 412 -5.89 4.59 9.05
C ALA A 412 -7.12 3.87 8.47
N LEU A 413 -8.24 4.60 8.31
CA LEU A 413 -9.46 4.05 7.71
C LEU A 413 -9.23 3.57 6.28
N PHE A 414 -8.61 4.42 5.44
CA PHE A 414 -8.30 4.07 4.06
C PHE A 414 -7.30 2.91 4.00
N MET A 415 -6.26 2.92 4.84
CA MET A 415 -5.31 1.81 4.93
C MET A 415 -6.04 0.51 5.22
N LEU A 416 -6.93 0.46 6.20
CA LEU A 416 -7.68 -0.75 6.55
C LEU A 416 -8.61 -1.20 5.42
N VAL A 417 -9.41 -0.28 4.85
CA VAL A 417 -10.37 -0.59 3.78
C VAL A 417 -9.66 -1.11 2.52
N PHE A 418 -8.62 -0.40 2.07
CA PHE A 418 -7.90 -0.75 0.84
C PHE A 418 -6.97 -1.94 1.02
N SER A 419 -6.33 -2.09 2.19
CA SER A 419 -5.56 -3.31 2.49
C SER A 419 -6.47 -4.53 2.56
N PHE A 420 -7.65 -4.41 3.18
CA PHE A 420 -8.63 -5.50 3.21
C PHE A 420 -9.14 -5.85 1.79
N ALA A 421 -9.47 -4.85 0.98
CA ALA A 421 -9.87 -5.06 -0.42
C ALA A 421 -8.74 -5.73 -1.23
N GLY A 422 -7.50 -5.27 -1.06
CA GLY A 422 -6.31 -5.85 -1.69
C GLY A 422 -6.07 -7.30 -1.26
N LEU A 423 -6.11 -7.58 0.05
CA LEU A 423 -5.99 -8.93 0.63
C LEU A 423 -7.08 -9.86 0.09
N ARG A 424 -8.33 -9.37 -0.04
CA ARG A 424 -9.45 -10.12 -0.58
C ARG A 424 -9.24 -10.51 -2.05
N GLU A 425 -8.77 -9.60 -2.89
CA GLU A 425 -8.47 -9.91 -4.30
C GLU A 425 -7.23 -10.81 -4.43
N LEU A 426 -6.22 -10.64 -3.57
CA LEU A 426 -5.05 -11.53 -3.51
C LEU A 426 -5.43 -12.95 -3.08
N LYS A 427 -6.39 -13.11 -2.15
CA LYS A 427 -6.94 -14.42 -1.78
C LYS A 427 -7.57 -15.12 -2.99
N ARG A 428 -8.33 -14.40 -3.82
CA ARG A 428 -8.93 -14.96 -5.05
C ARG A 428 -7.87 -15.40 -6.06
N LEU A 429 -6.84 -14.57 -6.24
CA LEU A 429 -5.70 -14.89 -7.11
C LEU A 429 -4.92 -16.12 -6.63
N ARG A 430 -4.79 -16.33 -5.32
CA ARG A 430 -4.14 -17.51 -4.74
C ARG A 430 -4.84 -18.80 -5.15
N VAL A 431 -6.18 -18.81 -5.11
CA VAL A 431 -6.96 -20.01 -5.48
C VAL A 431 -6.65 -20.40 -6.93
N SER A 432 -6.74 -19.45 -7.87
CA SER A 432 -6.41 -19.70 -9.28
C SER A 432 -4.95 -20.14 -9.50
N ARG A 433 -3.96 -19.54 -8.82
CA ARG A 433 -2.55 -19.88 -9.02
C ARG A 433 -2.11 -21.23 -8.44
N ASN A 434 -2.90 -21.77 -7.50
CA ASN A 434 -2.55 -22.97 -6.75
C ASN A 434 -3.49 -24.16 -7.04
N LEU A 435 -4.41 -23.98 -7.98
CA LEU A 435 -5.20 -25.05 -8.56
C LEU A 435 -4.57 -25.45 -9.91
N PRO A 436 -4.14 -26.70 -10.10
CA PRO A 436 -3.83 -27.26 -11.40
C PRO A 436 -5.14 -27.48 -12.16
N THR A 437 -5.02 -27.53 -13.49
CA THR A 437 -6.09 -27.91 -14.38
C THR A 437 -6.06 -29.42 -14.63
N PRO A 438 -6.87 -30.23 -13.93
CA PRO A 438 -7.07 -31.62 -14.33
C PRO A 438 -7.73 -31.68 -15.71
N PRO A 439 -7.56 -32.80 -16.44
CA PRO A 439 -8.48 -33.16 -17.52
C PRO A 439 -9.92 -33.16 -17.02
N VAL A 440 -10.89 -32.87 -17.88
CA VAL A 440 -12.31 -32.76 -17.51
C VAL A 440 -12.85 -34.05 -16.87
N ALA A 441 -12.42 -35.22 -17.33
CA ALA A 441 -12.79 -36.51 -16.72
C ALA A 441 -12.17 -36.74 -15.34
N GLY A 442 -11.06 -36.05 -15.01
CA GLY A 442 -10.36 -36.13 -13.73
C GLY A 442 -10.82 -35.11 -12.69
N VAL A 443 -11.93 -34.40 -12.93
CA VAL A 443 -12.50 -33.47 -11.96
C VAL A 443 -12.90 -34.23 -10.70
N SER A 444 -12.43 -33.76 -9.54
CA SER A 444 -12.77 -34.33 -8.23
C SER A 444 -13.57 -33.33 -7.40
N TYR A 445 -14.31 -33.84 -6.42
CA TYR A 445 -15.13 -33.02 -5.51
C TYR A 445 -14.30 -31.92 -4.82
N GLY A 446 -14.80 -30.68 -4.85
CA GLY A 446 -14.17 -29.52 -4.24
C GLY A 446 -13.72 -28.44 -5.24
N PRO A 447 -12.82 -27.51 -4.85
CA PRO A 447 -12.34 -26.45 -5.73
C PRO A 447 -11.61 -27.04 -6.94
N THR A 448 -12.04 -26.67 -8.15
CA THR A 448 -11.48 -27.18 -9.41
C THR A 448 -11.33 -26.09 -10.46
N GLU A 449 -10.42 -26.31 -11.40
CA GLU A 449 -10.20 -25.49 -12.58
C GLU A 449 -10.29 -26.38 -13.83
N VAL A 450 -11.17 -26.04 -14.77
CA VAL A 450 -11.35 -26.82 -16.00
C VAL A 450 -11.23 -25.92 -17.23
N LYS A 451 -10.70 -26.48 -18.31
CA LYS A 451 -10.56 -25.83 -19.61
C LYS A 451 -11.11 -26.75 -20.69
N GLY A 452 -11.83 -26.19 -21.65
CA GLY A 452 -12.43 -26.97 -22.73
C GLY A 452 -13.25 -26.11 -23.67
N ARG A 453 -14.03 -26.77 -24.53
CA ARG A 453 -15.00 -26.12 -25.43
C ARG A 453 -16.40 -26.15 -24.84
N VAL A 454 -17.15 -25.09 -25.06
CA VAL A 454 -18.58 -25.02 -24.71
C VAL A 454 -19.36 -25.90 -25.66
N LYS A 455 -20.16 -26.82 -25.10
CA LYS A 455 -21.17 -27.59 -25.83
C LYS A 455 -22.51 -27.43 -25.12
N LEU A 456 -23.54 -27.03 -25.86
CA LEU A 456 -24.86 -26.82 -25.27
C LEU A 456 -25.42 -28.13 -24.68
N HIS A 457 -26.15 -28.04 -23.56
CA HIS A 457 -26.83 -29.21 -23.01
C HIS A 457 -27.96 -29.66 -23.95
N PRO A 458 -28.09 -30.96 -24.29
CA PRO A 458 -29.05 -31.44 -25.31
C PRO A 458 -30.50 -31.03 -25.06
N ASP A 459 -30.90 -30.93 -23.80
CA ASP A 459 -32.28 -30.61 -23.39
C ASP A 459 -32.64 -29.11 -23.48
N TYR A 460 -31.69 -28.24 -23.81
CA TYR A 460 -31.88 -26.79 -23.80
C TYR A 460 -31.63 -26.20 -25.19
N ALA A 461 -32.45 -25.22 -25.58
CA ALA A 461 -32.21 -24.41 -26.77
C ALA A 461 -31.24 -23.25 -26.45
N PRO A 462 -30.46 -22.76 -27.43
CA PRO A 462 -29.61 -21.58 -27.25
C PRO A 462 -30.48 -20.34 -26.98
N ILE A 463 -29.97 -19.44 -26.14
CA ILE A 463 -30.64 -18.17 -25.80
C ILE A 463 -30.12 -17.04 -26.70
N GLU A 464 -30.89 -15.96 -26.84
CA GLU A 464 -30.48 -14.80 -27.65
C GLU A 464 -29.85 -13.69 -26.81
N SER A 465 -28.78 -13.09 -27.31
CA SER A 465 -28.16 -11.94 -26.66
C SER A 465 -29.07 -10.70 -26.66
N PRO A 466 -28.97 -9.81 -25.64
CA PRO A 466 -29.91 -8.70 -25.49
C PRO A 466 -29.86 -7.68 -26.62
N VAL A 467 -28.68 -7.41 -27.17
CA VAL A 467 -28.45 -6.30 -28.12
C VAL A 467 -28.36 -6.83 -29.54
N GLU A 468 -27.44 -7.76 -29.82
CA GLU A 468 -27.21 -8.25 -31.19
C GLU A 468 -28.10 -9.42 -31.59
N LYS A 469 -28.89 -9.98 -30.67
CA LYS A 469 -29.79 -11.14 -30.91
C LYS A 469 -29.06 -12.36 -31.47
N ARG A 470 -27.84 -12.58 -31.00
CA ARG A 470 -27.03 -13.75 -31.41
C ARG A 470 -27.32 -14.95 -30.51
N PRO A 471 -27.31 -16.18 -31.04
CA PRO A 471 -27.43 -17.39 -30.24
C PRO A 471 -26.20 -17.53 -29.32
N CYS A 472 -26.44 -17.77 -28.05
CA CYS A 472 -25.43 -17.92 -27.01
C CYS A 472 -25.91 -18.90 -25.93
N VAL A 473 -24.99 -19.37 -25.08
CA VAL A 473 -25.34 -20.25 -23.94
C VAL A 473 -25.57 -19.45 -22.66
N ALA A 474 -24.97 -18.28 -22.55
CA ALA A 474 -25.10 -17.40 -21.40
C ALA A 474 -24.82 -15.95 -21.78
N TRP A 475 -25.52 -15.01 -21.16
CA TRP A 475 -25.15 -13.60 -21.16
C TRP A 475 -25.41 -12.95 -19.81
N ALA A 476 -24.62 -11.93 -19.46
CA ALA A 476 -24.72 -11.22 -18.19
C ALA A 476 -24.40 -9.73 -18.32
N GLU A 477 -25.23 -8.90 -17.69
CA GLU A 477 -25.03 -7.47 -17.57
C GLU A 477 -23.84 -7.13 -16.65
N GLY A 478 -22.85 -6.44 -17.22
CA GLY A 478 -21.57 -6.13 -16.58
C GLY A 478 -20.81 -7.38 -16.09
N GLY A 479 -21.07 -8.55 -16.70
CA GLY A 479 -20.31 -9.78 -16.48
C GLY A 479 -20.58 -10.49 -15.16
N LEU A 480 -21.70 -10.23 -14.50
CA LEU A 480 -22.06 -10.90 -13.24
C LEU A 480 -23.39 -11.64 -13.38
N THR A 481 -23.41 -12.95 -13.10
CA THR A 481 -24.65 -13.77 -13.09
C THR A 481 -25.22 -13.96 -11.68
N TYR A 482 -24.77 -13.16 -10.72
CA TYR A 482 -25.46 -13.00 -9.44
C TYR A 482 -26.05 -11.60 -9.33
N ASP A 483 -27.23 -11.54 -8.74
CA ASP A 483 -27.88 -10.28 -8.42
C ASP A 483 -27.14 -9.60 -7.26
N SER A 484 -26.44 -8.50 -7.55
CA SER A 484 -25.71 -7.72 -6.55
C SER A 484 -26.61 -7.09 -5.49
N SER A 485 -27.90 -6.93 -5.79
CA SER A 485 -28.88 -6.46 -4.82
C SER A 485 -29.14 -7.52 -3.74
N ILE A 486 -28.91 -8.80 -4.00
CA ILE A 486 -29.20 -9.85 -3.03
C ILE A 486 -28.01 -10.02 -2.06
N ASP A 487 -28.27 -9.98 -0.76
CA ASP A 487 -27.28 -10.25 0.28
C ASP A 487 -26.93 -11.75 0.35
N HIS A 488 -25.88 -12.07 1.12
CA HIS A 488 -25.44 -13.46 1.34
C HIS A 488 -26.48 -14.36 2.02
N LYS A 489 -27.64 -13.81 2.44
CA LYS A 489 -28.78 -14.51 3.06
C LYS A 489 -30.01 -14.52 2.14
N GLY A 490 -29.87 -14.10 0.87
CA GLY A 490 -30.99 -14.08 -0.08
C GLY A 490 -31.92 -12.86 0.03
N LYS A 491 -31.56 -11.83 0.80
CA LYS A 491 -32.39 -10.62 0.98
C LYS A 491 -31.97 -9.49 0.05
N ILE A 492 -32.95 -8.83 -0.57
CA ILE A 492 -32.73 -7.64 -1.39
C ILE A 492 -32.23 -6.48 -0.52
N LYS A 493 -31.07 -5.92 -0.87
CA LYS A 493 -30.43 -4.75 -0.28
C LYS A 493 -31.09 -3.50 -0.86
N LYS A 494 -31.55 -2.60 0.02
CA LYS A 494 -32.12 -1.32 -0.38
C LYS A 494 -31.06 -0.46 -1.09
N GLY A 495 -31.41 0.09 -2.26
CA GLY A 495 -30.57 1.05 -3.00
C GLY A 495 -29.61 0.47 -4.04
N PHE A 496 -29.70 -0.83 -4.38
CA PHE A 496 -28.89 -1.46 -5.42
C PHE A 496 -29.77 -1.92 -6.60
N GLU A 497 -29.26 -1.73 -7.82
CA GLU A 497 -29.93 -2.13 -9.06
C GLU A 497 -29.72 -3.63 -9.32
N LYS A 498 -30.76 -4.29 -9.82
CA LYS A 498 -30.75 -5.72 -10.15
C LYS A 498 -30.10 -5.90 -11.51
N LYS A 499 -28.93 -6.55 -11.53
CA LYS A 499 -28.27 -6.95 -12.77
C LYS A 499 -29.03 -8.09 -13.42
N THR A 500 -29.27 -7.97 -14.73
CA THR A 500 -29.94 -9.00 -15.52
C THR A 500 -28.92 -9.98 -16.12
N TYR A 501 -29.29 -11.26 -16.14
CA TYR A 501 -28.53 -12.30 -16.82
C TYR A 501 -29.50 -13.40 -17.25
N GLU A 502 -29.14 -14.12 -18.29
CA GLU A 502 -29.84 -15.33 -18.74
C GLU A 502 -28.79 -16.36 -19.12
N ALA A 503 -29.00 -17.61 -18.74
CA ALA A 503 -28.06 -18.67 -19.01
C ALA A 503 -28.75 -20.03 -19.01
N VAL A 504 -28.30 -20.90 -19.91
CA VAL A 504 -28.66 -22.31 -19.96
C VAL A 504 -27.48 -23.17 -19.52
N PRO A 505 -27.70 -24.33 -18.90
CA PRO A 505 -26.63 -25.27 -18.59
C PRO A 505 -25.88 -25.68 -19.86
N PHE A 506 -24.56 -25.85 -19.76
CA PHE A 506 -23.73 -26.33 -20.85
C PHE A 506 -22.65 -27.26 -20.33
N TYR A 507 -22.10 -28.08 -21.22
CA TYR A 507 -20.95 -28.93 -20.94
C TYR A 507 -19.64 -28.23 -21.31
N CYS A 508 -18.66 -28.32 -20.43
CA CYS A 508 -17.26 -28.06 -20.77
C CYS A 508 -16.67 -29.39 -21.27
N VAL A 509 -16.21 -29.42 -22.52
CA VAL A 509 -15.74 -30.64 -23.19
C VAL A 509 -14.26 -30.53 -23.54
N ASP A 510 -13.48 -31.55 -23.21
CA ASP A 510 -12.11 -31.72 -23.68
C ASP A 510 -11.92 -33.12 -24.31
N GLU A 511 -10.69 -33.54 -24.55
CA GLU A 511 -10.38 -34.87 -25.12
C GLU A 511 -10.65 -36.02 -24.15
N SER A 512 -10.67 -35.73 -22.84
CA SER A 512 -10.86 -36.72 -21.78
C SER A 512 -12.34 -36.98 -21.48
N GLY A 513 -13.21 -35.97 -21.66
CA GLY A 513 -14.63 -36.12 -21.38
C GLY A 513 -15.39 -34.79 -21.34
N GLN A 514 -16.49 -34.78 -20.60
CA GLN A 514 -17.35 -33.61 -20.43
C GLN A 514 -17.80 -33.45 -18.98
N VAL A 515 -17.91 -32.20 -18.51
CA VAL A 515 -18.44 -31.85 -17.19
C VAL A 515 -19.51 -30.79 -17.31
N LEU A 516 -20.60 -30.94 -16.56
CA LEU A 516 -21.70 -29.98 -16.56
C LEU A 516 -21.28 -28.69 -15.85
N VAL A 517 -21.58 -27.53 -16.43
CA VAL A 517 -21.30 -26.22 -15.85
C VAL A 517 -22.62 -25.46 -15.65
N LYS A 518 -22.93 -25.09 -14.40
CA LYS A 518 -24.13 -24.31 -14.05
C LYS A 518 -23.77 -22.83 -13.86
N VAL A 519 -24.10 -22.00 -14.84
CA VAL A 519 -23.63 -20.60 -14.95
C VAL A 519 -24.07 -19.66 -13.81
N HIS A 520 -25.10 -20.01 -13.04
CA HIS A 520 -25.64 -19.14 -12.01
C HIS A 520 -24.60 -18.76 -10.93
N GLY A 521 -24.45 -17.47 -10.66
CA GLY A 521 -23.55 -16.94 -9.65
C GLY A 521 -22.08 -16.84 -10.05
N ALA A 522 -21.74 -17.10 -11.31
CA ALA A 522 -20.44 -16.88 -11.91
C ALA A 522 -20.16 -15.39 -12.22
N GLU A 523 -18.89 -15.04 -12.23
CA GLU A 523 -18.40 -13.86 -12.95
C GLU A 523 -18.03 -14.29 -14.39
N ILE A 524 -18.73 -13.74 -15.37
CA ILE A 524 -18.51 -13.99 -16.80
C ILE A 524 -17.49 -12.98 -17.34
N LEU A 525 -16.34 -13.48 -17.80
CA LEU A 525 -15.29 -12.70 -18.46
C LEU A 525 -15.22 -13.10 -19.93
N SER A 526 -15.91 -12.36 -20.79
CA SER A 526 -15.98 -12.70 -22.22
C SER A 526 -15.27 -11.70 -23.14
N ASP A 527 -14.70 -12.22 -24.23
CA ASP A 527 -14.29 -11.46 -25.42
C ASP A 527 -15.50 -10.96 -26.24
N HIS A 528 -16.66 -11.58 -26.08
CA HIS A 528 -17.92 -11.14 -26.69
C HIS A 528 -18.64 -10.16 -25.75
N VAL A 529 -18.45 -8.87 -26.02
CA VAL A 529 -19.09 -7.77 -25.27
C VAL A 529 -19.96 -6.94 -26.18
N GLU A 530 -21.25 -6.91 -25.89
CA GLU A 530 -22.23 -6.06 -26.55
C GLU A 530 -22.44 -4.81 -25.70
N THR A 531 -22.61 -3.66 -26.36
CA THR A 531 -22.80 -2.39 -25.64
C THR A 531 -24.10 -1.74 -26.07
N GLN A 532 -24.95 -1.45 -25.09
CA GLN A 532 -26.19 -0.70 -25.28
C GLN A 532 -26.04 0.68 -24.65
N LYS A 533 -26.20 1.73 -25.46
CA LYS A 533 -26.24 3.12 -24.96
C LYS A 533 -27.69 3.56 -24.84
N ARG A 534 -28.10 3.99 -23.65
CA ARG A 534 -29.41 4.57 -23.36
C ARG A 534 -29.20 5.91 -22.66
N ASP A 535 -29.49 7.00 -23.35
CA ASP A 535 -29.20 8.37 -22.91
C ASP A 535 -27.73 8.61 -22.48
N LYS A 536 -27.47 8.79 -21.18
CA LYS A 536 -26.12 8.97 -20.59
C LYS A 536 -25.51 7.66 -20.08
N ASP A 537 -26.28 6.58 -20.04
CA ASP A 537 -25.87 5.32 -19.46
C ASP A 537 -25.41 4.33 -20.55
N GLU A 538 -24.24 3.74 -20.32
CA GLU A 538 -23.63 2.74 -21.21
C GLU A 538 -23.61 1.39 -20.48
N THR A 539 -24.38 0.44 -20.99
CA THR A 539 -24.52 -0.89 -20.39
C THR A 539 -23.76 -1.90 -21.25
N HIS A 540 -22.91 -2.70 -20.62
CA HIS A 540 -22.14 -3.76 -21.29
C HIS A 540 -22.71 -5.13 -20.96
N PHE A 541 -22.94 -5.97 -21.97
CA PHE A 541 -23.42 -7.35 -21.83
C PHE A 541 -22.31 -8.30 -22.28
N HIS A 542 -21.90 -9.21 -21.40
CA HIS A 542 -20.90 -10.24 -21.71
C HIS A 542 -21.63 -11.53 -22.06
N ARG A 543 -21.33 -12.13 -23.21
CA ARG A 543 -21.96 -13.38 -23.67
C ARG A 543 -20.96 -14.50 -23.90
N ILE A 544 -21.41 -15.75 -23.82
CA ILE A 544 -20.61 -16.95 -24.11
C ILE A 544 -21.34 -17.71 -25.21
N ASP A 545 -20.64 -18.02 -26.29
CA ASP A 545 -21.21 -18.69 -27.45
C ASP A 545 -20.91 -20.20 -27.41
N GLU A 546 -21.71 -20.99 -28.13
CA GLU A 546 -21.40 -22.40 -28.32
C GLU A 546 -20.12 -22.56 -29.15
N GLY A 547 -19.25 -23.50 -28.75
CA GLY A 547 -17.94 -23.72 -29.37
C GLY A 547 -16.81 -22.84 -28.82
N ASP A 548 -17.11 -21.86 -27.98
CA ASP A 548 -16.09 -21.03 -27.34
C ASP A 548 -15.11 -21.87 -26.51
N THR A 549 -13.83 -21.49 -26.54
CA THR A 549 -12.85 -22.04 -25.60
C THR A 549 -13.00 -21.33 -24.27
N ILE A 550 -13.26 -22.09 -23.21
CA ILE A 550 -13.58 -21.57 -21.90
C ILE A 550 -12.58 -22.02 -20.84
N TYR A 551 -12.43 -21.14 -19.87
CA TYR A 551 -11.76 -21.31 -18.60
C TYR A 551 -12.83 -21.22 -17.51
N VAL A 552 -13.00 -22.27 -16.71
CA VAL A 552 -13.94 -22.29 -15.59
C VAL A 552 -13.17 -22.56 -14.30
N LEU A 553 -13.30 -21.65 -13.35
CA LEU A 553 -12.81 -21.81 -11.99
C LEU A 553 -14.01 -21.86 -11.06
N GLY A 554 -14.15 -22.92 -10.28
CA GLY A 554 -15.34 -23.11 -9.45
C GLY A 554 -15.21 -24.23 -8.44
N THR A 555 -16.35 -24.74 -7.97
CA THR A 555 -16.41 -25.89 -7.09
C THR A 555 -17.14 -27.02 -7.81
N ALA A 556 -16.49 -28.17 -7.92
CA ALA A 556 -17.11 -29.41 -8.33
C ALA A 556 -17.95 -29.96 -7.18
N THR A 557 -19.23 -30.17 -7.45
CA THR A 557 -20.21 -30.74 -6.53
C THR A 557 -20.96 -31.86 -7.21
N ILE A 558 -21.49 -32.80 -6.44
CA ILE A 558 -22.39 -33.83 -6.96
C ILE A 558 -23.61 -33.14 -7.57
N ASP A 559 -23.96 -33.53 -8.79
CA ASP A 559 -25.17 -33.07 -9.45
C ASP A 559 -26.41 -33.58 -8.69
N PRO A 560 -27.31 -32.68 -8.22
CA PRO A 560 -28.50 -33.08 -7.49
C PRO A 560 -29.52 -33.83 -8.35
N GLU A 561 -29.44 -33.76 -9.68
CA GLU A 561 -30.37 -34.45 -10.58
C GLU A 561 -29.94 -35.90 -10.81
N THR A 562 -28.66 -36.11 -11.13
CA THR A 562 -28.12 -37.44 -11.44
C THR A 562 -27.57 -38.19 -10.21
N HIS A 563 -27.17 -37.48 -9.16
CA HIS A 563 -26.49 -38.01 -7.95
C HIS A 563 -25.19 -38.82 -8.20
N SER A 564 -24.79 -39.00 -9.46
CA SER A 564 -23.69 -39.85 -9.90
C SER A 564 -22.63 -39.10 -10.71
N SER A 565 -22.96 -37.91 -11.21
CA SER A 565 -22.02 -37.07 -11.97
C SER A 565 -21.64 -35.80 -11.19
N LEU A 566 -20.47 -35.25 -11.52
CA LEU A 566 -20.03 -33.97 -10.98
C LEU A 566 -20.45 -32.83 -11.91
N GLN A 567 -20.86 -31.73 -11.30
CA GLN A 567 -21.08 -30.46 -11.97
C GLN A 567 -20.21 -29.37 -11.34
N VAL A 568 -19.79 -28.40 -12.15
CA VAL A 568 -19.08 -27.21 -11.68
C VAL A 568 -20.08 -26.08 -11.49
N THR A 569 -20.20 -25.63 -10.25
CA THR A 569 -21.15 -24.58 -9.84
C THR A 569 -20.51 -23.64 -8.82
N ARG A 570 -21.30 -22.64 -8.39
CA ARG A 570 -20.96 -21.82 -7.23
C ARG A 570 -21.09 -22.65 -5.95
N GLY A 571 -19.97 -23.12 -5.42
CA GLY A 571 -19.93 -23.87 -4.17
C GLY A 571 -19.33 -23.09 -3.01
N GLU A 572 -18.08 -23.40 -2.65
CA GLU A 572 -17.42 -22.96 -1.42
C GLU A 572 -17.27 -21.42 -1.38
N LYS A 573 -17.65 -20.80 -0.25
CA LYS A 573 -17.74 -19.32 -0.08
C LYS A 573 -16.47 -18.55 -0.46
N ASP A 574 -15.32 -19.20 -0.37
CA ASP A 574 -14.00 -18.62 -0.59
C ASP A 574 -13.39 -18.94 -1.96
N VAL A 575 -14.05 -19.77 -2.77
CA VAL A 575 -13.62 -20.09 -4.14
C VAL A 575 -14.30 -19.10 -5.09
N PRO A 576 -13.54 -18.30 -5.86
CA PRO A 576 -14.15 -17.46 -6.88
C PRO A 576 -14.77 -18.35 -7.96
N TYR A 577 -16.03 -18.08 -8.31
CA TYR A 577 -16.69 -18.75 -9.43
C TYR A 577 -16.59 -17.88 -10.68
N ILE A 578 -15.74 -18.27 -11.62
CA ILE A 578 -15.42 -17.51 -12.83
C ILE A 578 -15.64 -18.42 -14.03
N ILE A 579 -16.36 -17.92 -15.03
CA ILE A 579 -16.48 -18.52 -16.35
C ILE A 579 -15.93 -17.51 -17.35
N SER A 580 -14.95 -17.89 -18.13
CA SER A 580 -14.18 -16.93 -18.93
C SER A 580 -13.86 -17.48 -20.30
N THR A 581 -14.10 -16.70 -21.36
CA THR A 581 -13.51 -16.98 -22.68
C THR A 581 -12.11 -16.39 -22.81
N TRP A 582 -11.70 -15.53 -21.87
CA TRP A 582 -10.30 -15.11 -21.76
C TRP A 582 -9.41 -16.26 -21.30
N SER A 583 -8.16 -16.26 -21.77
CA SER A 583 -7.13 -17.18 -21.27
C SER A 583 -6.87 -16.97 -19.78
N GLU A 584 -6.50 -18.06 -19.09
CA GLU A 584 -6.17 -18.05 -17.65
C GLU A 584 -5.18 -16.91 -17.30
N ARG A 585 -4.12 -16.75 -18.09
CA ARG A 585 -3.12 -15.69 -17.88
C ARG A 585 -3.74 -14.28 -17.94
N ARG A 586 -4.70 -14.05 -18.83
CA ARG A 586 -5.39 -12.75 -18.95
C ARG A 586 -6.32 -12.52 -17.74
N VAL A 587 -7.05 -13.55 -17.30
CA VAL A 587 -7.87 -13.49 -16.08
C VAL A 587 -7.00 -13.16 -14.88
N GLN A 588 -5.91 -13.93 -14.67
CA GLN A 588 -4.97 -13.71 -13.58
C GLN A 588 -4.36 -12.30 -13.62
N ARG A 589 -3.96 -11.80 -14.80
CA ARG A 589 -3.41 -10.45 -14.95
C ARG A 589 -4.44 -9.35 -14.64
N SER A 590 -5.69 -9.52 -15.08
CA SER A 590 -6.76 -8.57 -14.79
C SER A 590 -7.03 -8.48 -13.28
N LYS A 591 -7.16 -9.63 -12.61
CA LYS A 591 -7.35 -9.70 -11.16
C LYS A 591 -6.14 -9.17 -10.40
N PHE A 592 -4.93 -9.48 -10.87
CA PHE A 592 -3.67 -9.02 -10.30
C PHE A 592 -3.55 -7.49 -10.34
N ARG A 593 -3.88 -6.87 -11.46
CA ARG A 593 -3.86 -5.42 -11.62
C ARG A 593 -4.77 -4.72 -10.61
N ARG A 594 -5.98 -5.24 -10.42
CA ARG A 594 -6.95 -4.71 -9.44
C ARG A 594 -6.46 -4.92 -8.00
N ALA A 595 -5.92 -6.09 -7.69
CA ALA A 595 -5.38 -6.40 -6.37
C ALA A 595 -4.20 -5.48 -5.99
N THR A 596 -3.24 -5.31 -6.91
CA THR A 596 -2.08 -4.44 -6.72
C THR A 596 -2.46 -2.97 -6.64
N ALA A 597 -3.51 -2.53 -7.32
CA ALA A 597 -4.03 -1.16 -7.19
C ALA A 597 -4.53 -0.87 -5.77
N PHE A 598 -5.32 -1.77 -5.19
CA PHE A 598 -5.79 -1.61 -3.82
C PHE A 598 -4.65 -1.65 -2.79
N VAL A 599 -3.67 -2.54 -2.99
CA VAL A 599 -2.45 -2.58 -2.17
C VAL A 599 -1.66 -1.27 -2.28
N ALA A 600 -1.52 -0.72 -3.49
CA ALA A 600 -0.85 0.55 -3.74
C ALA A 600 -1.53 1.71 -2.99
N VAL A 601 -2.86 1.82 -3.09
CA VAL A 601 -3.64 2.83 -2.35
C VAL A 601 -3.54 2.62 -0.84
N GLY A 602 -3.58 1.37 -0.37
CA GLY A 602 -3.40 1.03 1.04
C GLY A 602 -2.04 1.47 1.58
N LEU A 603 -0.96 1.33 0.78
CA LEU A 603 0.38 1.80 1.14
C LEU A 603 0.45 3.33 1.23
N VAL A 604 -0.15 4.05 0.27
CA VAL A 604 -0.22 5.52 0.33
C VAL A 604 -0.97 5.97 1.59
N ALA A 605 -2.05 5.29 1.95
CA ALA A 605 -2.81 5.57 3.16
C ALA A 605 -2.01 5.29 4.44
N LEU A 606 -1.22 4.20 4.48
CA LEU A 606 -0.26 3.92 5.56
C LEU A 606 0.76 5.06 5.69
N MET A 607 1.31 5.54 4.57
CA MET A 607 2.27 6.63 4.56
C MET A 607 1.65 7.95 5.03
N GLY A 608 0.44 8.27 4.55
CA GLY A 608 -0.32 9.44 5.01
C GLY A 608 -0.64 9.39 6.50
N MET A 609 -0.99 8.22 7.03
CA MET A 609 -1.19 7.99 8.46
C MET A 609 0.11 8.19 9.25
N ALA A 610 1.22 7.58 8.81
CA ALA A 610 2.52 7.70 9.45
C ALA A 610 3.03 9.16 9.44
N LEU A 611 2.88 9.86 8.32
CA LEU A 611 3.20 11.27 8.20
C LEU A 611 2.32 12.13 9.12
N SER A 612 1.03 11.83 9.23
CA SER A 612 0.13 12.57 10.13
C SER A 612 0.50 12.37 11.61
N ALA A 613 0.78 11.13 12.00
CA ALA A 613 1.18 10.78 13.37
C ALA A 613 2.53 11.43 13.73
N LEU A 614 3.52 11.35 12.85
CA LEU A 614 4.82 11.98 13.07
C LEU A 614 4.74 13.50 13.04
N GLY A 615 3.86 14.09 12.23
CA GLY A 615 3.62 15.54 12.22
C GLY A 615 2.93 16.07 13.47
N LEU A 616 2.18 15.23 14.21
CA LEU A 616 1.64 15.60 15.53
C LEU A 616 2.72 15.63 16.62
N ILE A 617 3.79 14.86 16.44
CA ILE A 617 4.85 14.63 17.44
C ILE A 617 6.05 15.55 17.14
N THR A 618 6.35 15.78 15.87
CA THR A 618 7.56 16.45 15.39
C THR A 618 7.26 17.45 14.29
N ILE A 619 8.13 18.44 14.13
CA ILE A 619 8.17 19.25 12.90
C ILE A 619 8.51 18.30 11.73
N PHE A 620 8.05 18.64 10.52
CA PHE A 620 8.53 18.01 9.30
C PHE A 620 10.05 18.10 9.26
N SER A 621 10.73 17.04 9.70
CA SER A 621 12.18 16.90 9.81
C SER A 621 12.64 15.80 8.85
N PRO A 622 13.91 15.76 8.44
CA PRO A 622 14.42 14.65 7.61
C PRO A 622 14.22 13.28 8.29
N LEU A 623 14.29 13.22 9.62
CA LEU A 623 14.08 12.02 10.42
C LEU A 623 12.65 11.45 10.29
N MET A 624 11.65 12.30 10.11
CA MET A 624 10.28 11.89 9.83
C MET A 624 10.19 11.10 8.51
N LEU A 625 10.87 11.55 7.46
CA LEU A 625 10.88 10.85 6.17
C LEU A 625 11.58 9.49 6.28
N VAL A 626 12.65 9.39 7.09
CA VAL A 626 13.29 8.11 7.43
C VAL A 626 12.34 7.21 8.22
N GLY A 627 11.58 7.75 9.18
CA GLY A 627 10.54 7.03 9.92
C GLY A 627 9.44 6.46 9.01
N VAL A 628 8.99 7.24 8.02
CA VAL A 628 8.02 6.76 7.02
C VAL A 628 8.65 5.71 6.10
N ALA A 629 9.89 5.91 5.65
CA ALA A 629 10.60 4.95 4.82
C ALA A 629 10.80 3.60 5.53
N THR A 630 11.14 3.62 6.82
CA THR A 630 11.27 2.41 7.65
C THR A 630 9.91 1.71 7.85
N ALA A 631 8.83 2.46 8.05
CA ALA A 631 7.47 1.90 8.11
C ALA A 631 7.07 1.20 6.78
N VAL A 632 7.37 1.82 5.64
CA VAL A 632 7.15 1.25 4.30
C VAL A 632 7.99 -0.03 4.12
N PHE A 633 9.25 -0.01 4.52
CA PHE A 633 10.14 -1.17 4.46
C PHE A 633 9.64 -2.33 5.34
N ALA A 634 9.25 -2.05 6.58
CA ALA A 634 8.70 -3.05 7.49
C ALA A 634 7.40 -3.67 6.91
N TRP A 635 6.51 -2.83 6.37
CA TRP A 635 5.30 -3.30 5.69
C TRP A 635 5.62 -4.20 4.49
N ALA A 636 6.62 -3.83 3.70
CA ALA A 636 7.08 -4.60 2.53
C ALA A 636 7.73 -5.93 2.89
N LEU A 637 8.30 -6.06 4.08
CA LEU A 637 8.85 -7.31 4.59
C LEU A 637 7.74 -8.22 5.13
N ILE A 638 6.82 -7.66 5.93
CA ILE A 638 5.77 -8.42 6.64
C ILE A 638 4.71 -8.93 5.68
N MET A 639 4.21 -8.10 4.75
CA MET A 639 3.09 -8.46 3.88
C MET A 639 3.38 -9.70 3.02
N PRO A 640 4.50 -9.79 2.27
CA PRO A 640 4.81 -10.97 1.48
C PRO A 640 4.92 -12.26 2.31
N VAL A 641 5.48 -12.20 3.52
CA VAL A 641 5.58 -13.37 4.41
C VAL A 641 4.19 -13.88 4.77
N ILE A 642 3.25 -12.99 5.11
CA ILE A 642 1.84 -13.36 5.36
C ILE A 642 1.22 -14.02 4.12
N PHE A 643 1.50 -13.50 2.92
CA PHE A 643 0.98 -14.11 1.69
C PHE A 643 1.56 -15.50 1.43
N LEU A 644 2.88 -15.66 1.51
CA LEU A 644 3.57 -16.92 1.29
C LEU A 644 3.13 -18.00 2.28
N TYR A 645 2.98 -17.63 3.56
CA TYR A 645 2.46 -18.53 4.59
C TYR A 645 1.06 -19.05 4.22
N ASN A 646 0.15 -18.14 3.88
CA ASN A 646 -1.22 -18.52 3.54
C ASN A 646 -1.32 -19.31 2.23
N ASP A 647 -0.41 -19.10 1.27
CA ASP A 647 -0.30 -19.91 0.05
C ASP A 647 0.05 -21.36 0.41
N LEU A 648 1.04 -21.56 1.30
CA LEU A 648 1.45 -22.89 1.77
C LEU A 648 0.34 -23.58 2.58
N VAL A 649 -0.39 -22.84 3.43
CA VAL A 649 -1.56 -23.38 4.17
C VAL A 649 -2.63 -23.87 3.20
N PHE A 650 -2.96 -23.08 2.17
CA PHE A 650 -3.96 -23.46 1.18
C PHE A 650 -3.57 -24.75 0.45
N MET A 651 -2.32 -24.87 0.02
CA MET A 651 -1.83 -26.10 -0.64
C MET A 651 -1.84 -27.30 0.31
N ARG A 652 -1.45 -27.12 1.57
CA ARG A 652 -1.49 -28.19 2.60
C ARG A 652 -2.91 -28.71 2.79
N LEU A 653 -3.87 -27.80 3.01
CA LEU A 653 -5.28 -28.15 3.16
C LEU A 653 -5.83 -28.86 1.92
N ARG A 654 -5.33 -28.52 0.72
CA ARG A 654 -5.73 -29.21 -0.51
C ARG A 654 -5.21 -30.64 -0.57
N VAL A 655 -3.96 -30.89 -0.18
CA VAL A 655 -3.42 -32.25 -0.04
C VAL A 655 -4.24 -33.06 0.96
N ASP A 656 -4.62 -32.45 2.09
CA ASP A 656 -5.45 -33.10 3.11
C ASP A 656 -6.87 -33.41 2.61
N ARG A 657 -7.47 -32.52 1.81
CA ARG A 657 -8.77 -32.78 1.16
C ARG A 657 -8.71 -33.89 0.13
N ALA A 658 -7.68 -33.89 -0.73
CA ALA A 658 -7.50 -34.93 -1.73
C ALA A 658 -7.35 -36.31 -1.06
N TRP A 659 -6.63 -36.36 0.07
CA TRP A 659 -6.54 -37.55 0.89
C TRP A 659 -7.90 -37.99 1.47
N ALA A 660 -8.67 -37.05 2.04
CA ALA A 660 -9.99 -37.37 2.59
C ALA A 660 -10.96 -37.90 1.52
N ASN A 661 -10.87 -37.43 0.28
CA ASN A 661 -11.65 -37.97 -0.84
C ASN A 661 -11.28 -39.44 -1.13
N ILE A 662 -9.98 -39.76 -1.11
CA ILE A 662 -9.50 -41.16 -1.24
C ILE A 662 -10.04 -42.01 -0.10
N GLU A 663 -9.99 -41.53 1.15
CA GLU A 663 -10.50 -42.27 2.31
C GLU A 663 -12.00 -42.63 2.16
N VAL A 664 -12.81 -41.70 1.68
CA VAL A 664 -14.23 -41.93 1.39
C VAL A 664 -14.40 -42.97 0.27
N ALA A 665 -13.62 -42.89 -0.80
CA ALA A 665 -13.66 -43.86 -1.90
C ALA A 665 -13.21 -45.26 -1.46
N LEU A 666 -12.15 -45.37 -0.64
CA LEU A 666 -11.72 -46.63 -0.04
C LEU A 666 -12.79 -47.23 0.86
N LYS A 667 -13.53 -46.41 1.60
CA LYS A 667 -14.66 -46.87 2.41
C LYS A 667 -15.79 -47.41 1.54
N LYS A 668 -16.17 -46.66 0.50
CA LYS A 668 -17.16 -47.09 -0.49
C LYS A 668 -16.76 -48.42 -1.14
N ARG A 669 -15.49 -48.58 -1.53
CA ARG A 669 -14.96 -49.84 -2.08
C ARG A 669 -15.16 -51.00 -1.13
N PHE A 670 -14.75 -50.87 0.12
CA PHE A 670 -14.89 -51.94 1.11
C PHE A 670 -16.34 -52.28 1.44
N ASP A 671 -17.21 -51.27 1.51
CA ASP A 671 -18.65 -51.47 1.69
C ASP A 671 -19.26 -52.23 0.50
N LEU A 672 -18.83 -51.93 -0.73
CA LEU A 672 -19.23 -52.66 -1.94
C LEU A 672 -18.71 -54.10 -1.96
N ILE A 673 -17.44 -54.33 -1.60
CA ILE A 673 -16.86 -55.68 -1.49
C ILE A 673 -17.65 -56.50 -0.46
N SER A 674 -17.97 -55.91 0.70
CA SER A 674 -18.73 -56.60 1.75
C SER A 674 -20.15 -56.95 1.31
N LYS A 675 -20.84 -56.06 0.59
CA LYS A 675 -22.18 -56.34 0.02
C LYS A 675 -22.12 -57.41 -1.07
N LEU A 676 -21.11 -57.36 -1.92
CA LEU A 676 -20.92 -58.34 -2.98
C LEU A 676 -20.60 -59.73 -2.39
N GLU A 677 -19.78 -59.78 -1.34
CA GLU A 677 -19.51 -61.00 -0.57
C GLU A 677 -20.80 -61.62 -0.01
N GLU A 678 -21.70 -60.82 0.59
CA GLU A 678 -22.96 -61.31 1.16
C GLU A 678 -23.86 -61.98 0.11
N VAL A 679 -23.96 -61.39 -1.08
CA VAL A 679 -24.73 -61.95 -2.20
C VAL A 679 -24.07 -63.20 -2.77
N VAL A 680 -22.74 -63.18 -2.94
CA VAL A 680 -21.95 -64.31 -3.46
C VAL A 680 -21.99 -65.51 -2.50
N ARG A 681 -21.95 -65.26 -1.18
CA ARG A 681 -21.99 -66.31 -0.15
C ARG A 681 -23.24 -67.18 -0.24
N GLY A 682 -24.38 -66.62 -0.65
CA GLY A 682 -25.64 -67.36 -0.84
C GLY A 682 -25.62 -68.34 -2.02
N HIS A 683 -24.72 -68.15 -2.99
CA HIS A 683 -24.63 -68.94 -4.21
C HIS A 683 -23.37 -69.83 -4.27
N MET A 684 -22.41 -69.62 -3.36
CA MET A 684 -21.08 -70.20 -3.44
C MET A 684 -20.65 -70.86 -2.13
N GLU A 685 -21.22 -72.03 -1.82
CA GLU A 685 -20.88 -72.81 -0.61
C GLU A 685 -19.43 -73.33 -0.57
N HIS A 686 -18.73 -73.34 -1.73
CA HIS A 686 -17.40 -73.94 -1.87
C HIS A 686 -16.21 -72.94 -1.90
N GLU A 687 -16.45 -71.62 -1.90
CA GLU A 687 -15.39 -70.59 -1.97
C GLU A 687 -14.96 -70.06 -0.59
N ARG A 688 -14.56 -70.97 0.30
CA ARG A 688 -14.09 -70.63 1.66
C ARG A 688 -12.88 -69.68 1.66
N GLY A 689 -11.98 -69.84 0.69
CA GLY A 689 -10.77 -69.02 0.60
C GLY A 689 -11.03 -67.54 0.32
N LEU A 690 -12.14 -67.19 -0.35
CA LEU A 690 -12.53 -65.80 -0.55
C LEU A 690 -13.15 -65.20 0.71
N LEU A 691 -14.05 -65.94 1.37
CA LEU A 691 -14.69 -65.53 2.63
C LEU A 691 -13.64 -65.29 3.74
N GLU A 692 -12.62 -66.13 3.81
CA GLU A 692 -11.48 -65.93 4.72
C GLU A 692 -10.66 -64.69 4.34
N ALA A 693 -10.43 -64.44 3.05
CA ALA A 693 -9.71 -63.25 2.59
C ALA A 693 -10.47 -61.95 2.95
N VAL A 694 -11.78 -61.89 2.71
CA VAL A 694 -12.62 -60.73 3.07
C VAL A 694 -12.67 -60.53 4.59
N SER A 695 -12.84 -61.61 5.36
CA SER A 695 -12.82 -61.57 6.82
C SER A 695 -11.48 -61.05 7.36
N SER A 696 -10.37 -61.51 6.79
CA SER A 696 -9.02 -61.06 7.16
C SER A 696 -8.78 -59.58 6.81
N ALA A 697 -9.28 -59.13 5.66
CA ALA A 697 -9.20 -57.75 5.21
C ALA A 697 -10.04 -56.83 6.12
N ARG A 698 -11.23 -57.27 6.54
CA ARG A 698 -12.07 -56.56 7.52
C ARG A 698 -11.34 -56.39 8.86
N ALA A 699 -10.78 -57.47 9.40
CA ALA A 699 -10.03 -57.42 10.66
C ALA A 699 -8.78 -56.53 10.57
N ARG A 700 -8.09 -56.51 9.42
CA ARG A 700 -6.96 -55.61 9.18
C ARG A 700 -7.39 -54.16 9.06
N ARG A 701 -8.47 -53.87 8.32
CA ARG A 701 -9.02 -52.52 8.20
C ARG A 701 -9.45 -51.94 9.55
N GLU A 702 -10.08 -52.74 10.40
CA GLU A 702 -10.44 -52.31 11.77
C GLU A 702 -9.23 -51.98 12.64
N LYS A 703 -8.13 -52.73 12.47
CA LYS A 703 -6.89 -52.54 13.25
C LYS A 703 -6.01 -51.39 12.74
N LEU A 704 -5.84 -51.28 11.42
CA LEU A 704 -4.85 -50.40 10.79
C LEU A 704 -5.47 -49.18 10.10
N GLY A 705 -6.77 -49.22 9.77
CA GLY A 705 -7.44 -48.16 9.01
C GLY A 705 -7.67 -46.84 9.76
N GLN A 706 -7.21 -46.72 11.01
CA GLN A 706 -7.32 -45.48 11.78
C GLN A 706 -6.18 -44.49 11.52
N SER A 707 -5.05 -44.95 10.98
CA SER A 707 -3.94 -44.08 10.58
C SER A 707 -3.86 -44.00 9.06
N ARG A 708 -3.36 -42.86 8.57
CA ARG A 708 -3.10 -42.62 7.15
C ARG A 708 -2.23 -43.72 6.53
N GLU A 709 -1.14 -44.05 7.22
CA GLU A 709 -0.17 -45.06 6.82
C GLU A 709 -0.74 -46.48 6.83
N GLY A 710 -1.61 -46.79 7.80
CA GLY A 710 -2.24 -48.11 7.88
C GLY A 710 -3.37 -48.27 6.86
N LEU A 711 -4.08 -47.19 6.53
CA LEU A 711 -5.11 -47.20 5.50
C LEU A 711 -4.53 -47.39 4.09
N GLU A 712 -3.37 -46.81 3.81
CA GLU A 712 -2.58 -47.06 2.58
C GLU A 712 -2.25 -48.55 2.42
N ALA A 713 -1.68 -49.18 3.46
CA ALA A 713 -1.32 -50.60 3.42
C ALA A 713 -2.54 -51.53 3.22
N VAL A 714 -3.66 -51.20 3.88
CA VAL A 714 -4.93 -51.93 3.70
C VAL A 714 -5.49 -51.72 2.29
N ALA A 715 -5.26 -50.56 1.68
CA ALA A 715 -5.79 -50.24 0.36
C ALA A 715 -5.20 -51.11 -0.76
N GLU A 716 -3.96 -51.55 -0.66
CA GLU A 716 -3.33 -52.47 -1.61
C GLU A 716 -3.94 -53.88 -1.51
N GLU A 717 -4.12 -54.39 -0.29
CA GLU A 717 -4.72 -55.71 -0.06
C GLU A 717 -6.17 -55.77 -0.57
N GLU A 718 -6.93 -54.70 -0.33
CA GLU A 718 -8.30 -54.56 -0.82
C GLU A 718 -8.40 -54.48 -2.35
N GLU A 719 -7.39 -53.95 -3.03
CA GLU A 719 -7.34 -53.90 -4.50
C GLU A 719 -7.19 -55.32 -5.08
N VAL A 720 -6.28 -56.12 -4.51
CA VAL A 720 -6.13 -57.55 -4.86
C VAL A 720 -7.44 -58.31 -4.58
N LEU A 721 -8.08 -58.00 -3.45
CA LEU A 721 -9.36 -58.61 -3.08
C LEU A 721 -10.48 -58.24 -4.07
N SER A 722 -10.56 -56.97 -4.47
CA SER A 722 -11.52 -56.47 -5.48
C SER A 722 -11.38 -57.21 -6.81
N GLN A 723 -10.14 -57.36 -7.30
CA GLN A 723 -9.85 -58.13 -8.52
C GLN A 723 -10.24 -59.61 -8.38
N ARG A 724 -9.96 -60.22 -7.22
CA ARG A 724 -10.32 -61.61 -6.96
C ARG A 724 -11.84 -61.83 -6.94
N VAL A 725 -12.61 -60.92 -6.34
CA VAL A 725 -14.08 -60.98 -6.33
C VAL A 725 -14.63 -60.80 -7.75
N MET A 726 -14.09 -59.86 -8.54
CA MET A 726 -14.49 -59.64 -9.93
C MET A 726 -14.24 -60.86 -10.82
N GLY A 727 -13.06 -61.47 -10.72
CA GLY A 727 -12.73 -62.68 -11.48
C GLY A 727 -13.66 -63.85 -11.14
N LEU A 728 -14.14 -63.91 -9.89
CA LEU A 728 -15.12 -64.90 -9.45
C LEU A 728 -16.49 -64.66 -10.09
N VAL A 729 -16.98 -63.41 -10.09
CA VAL A 729 -18.25 -63.06 -10.76
C VAL A 729 -18.21 -63.42 -12.25
N GLU A 730 -17.06 -63.27 -12.90
CA GLU A 730 -16.89 -63.65 -14.31
C GLU A 730 -16.85 -65.17 -14.53
N ALA A 731 -16.34 -65.94 -13.57
CA ALA A 731 -16.26 -67.40 -13.64
C ALA A 731 -17.62 -68.10 -13.44
N TYR A 732 -18.63 -67.43 -12.86
CA TYR A 732 -19.95 -67.98 -12.57
C TYR A 732 -21.06 -67.24 -13.35
N PRO A 733 -21.44 -67.72 -14.55
CA PRO A 733 -22.44 -67.06 -15.40
C PRO A 733 -23.80 -66.86 -14.74
N GLU A 734 -24.21 -67.77 -13.85
CA GLU A 734 -25.48 -67.68 -13.10
C GLU A 734 -25.49 -66.56 -12.05
N LEU A 735 -24.33 -66.19 -11.50
CA LEU A 735 -24.20 -65.04 -10.61
C LEU A 735 -24.19 -63.74 -11.42
N LYS A 736 -23.48 -63.75 -12.55
CA LYS A 736 -23.32 -62.58 -13.41
C LYS A 736 -24.65 -62.09 -14.00
N SER A 737 -25.60 -62.98 -14.22
CA SER A 737 -26.94 -62.63 -14.75
C SER A 737 -27.88 -62.05 -13.69
N GLN A 738 -27.50 -62.04 -12.41
CA GLN A 738 -28.28 -61.39 -11.38
C GLN A 738 -28.10 -59.87 -11.46
N GLU A 739 -29.21 -59.16 -11.66
CA GLU A 739 -29.23 -57.71 -11.82
C GLU A 739 -28.52 -56.97 -10.66
N LEU A 740 -28.68 -57.45 -9.41
CA LEU A 740 -28.00 -56.88 -8.24
C LEU A 740 -26.47 -57.08 -8.28
N VAL A 741 -25.99 -58.27 -8.69
CA VAL A 741 -24.55 -58.57 -8.80
C VAL A 741 -23.92 -57.77 -9.92
N GLU A 742 -24.63 -57.63 -11.06
CA GLU A 742 -24.21 -56.79 -12.18
C GLU A 742 -24.07 -55.32 -11.75
N GLN A 743 -25.07 -54.77 -11.06
CA GLN A 743 -25.04 -53.40 -10.55
C GLN A 743 -23.91 -53.16 -9.53
N LEU A 744 -23.72 -54.07 -8.58
CA LEU A 744 -22.64 -53.97 -7.58
C LEU A 744 -21.26 -54.10 -8.22
N SER A 745 -21.11 -55.02 -9.18
CA SER A 745 -19.86 -55.20 -9.93
C SER A 745 -19.54 -53.97 -10.77
N GLN A 746 -20.53 -53.38 -11.44
CA GLN A 746 -20.34 -52.13 -12.17
C GLN A 746 -19.95 -50.99 -11.23
N SER A 747 -20.67 -50.83 -10.11
CA SER A 747 -20.36 -49.80 -9.11
C SER A 747 -18.95 -49.94 -8.51
N LEU A 748 -18.48 -51.17 -8.31
CA LEU A 748 -17.14 -51.45 -7.82
C LEU A 748 -16.09 -51.12 -8.91
N LYS A 749 -16.31 -51.49 -10.18
CA LYS A 749 -15.44 -51.07 -11.30
C LYS A 749 -15.34 -49.54 -11.41
N ASP A 750 -16.48 -48.85 -11.31
CA ASP A 750 -16.52 -47.38 -11.34
C ASP A 750 -15.76 -46.77 -10.17
N THR A 751 -15.88 -47.36 -8.98
CA THR A 751 -15.14 -46.92 -7.78
C THR A 751 -13.63 -47.15 -7.91
N GLU A 752 -13.18 -48.25 -8.53
CA GLU A 752 -11.74 -48.46 -8.79
C GLU A 752 -11.19 -47.44 -9.80
N ASN A 753 -11.93 -47.17 -10.88
CA ASN A 753 -11.55 -46.14 -11.86
C ASN A 753 -11.47 -44.75 -11.21
N GLU A 754 -12.44 -44.41 -10.35
CA GLU A 754 -12.45 -43.20 -9.55
C GLU A 754 -11.23 -43.12 -8.61
N LEU A 755 -10.89 -44.23 -7.95
CA LEU A 755 -9.76 -44.32 -7.02
C LEU A 755 -8.42 -44.06 -7.73
N VAL A 756 -8.21 -44.63 -8.93
CA VAL A 756 -7.01 -44.40 -9.75
C VAL A 756 -6.85 -42.91 -10.06
N LEU A 757 -7.93 -42.25 -10.49
CA LEU A 757 -7.93 -40.81 -10.78
C LEU A 757 -7.66 -39.98 -9.51
N MET A 758 -8.26 -40.34 -8.37
CA MET A 758 -8.04 -39.64 -7.10
C MET A 758 -6.60 -39.78 -6.60
N ARG A 759 -5.97 -40.95 -6.73
CA ARG A 759 -4.57 -41.21 -6.37
C ARG A 759 -3.62 -40.34 -7.21
N GLN A 760 -3.86 -40.27 -8.52
CA GLN A 760 -3.11 -39.36 -9.41
C GLN A 760 -3.28 -37.90 -8.99
N GLY A 761 -4.52 -37.45 -8.77
CA GLY A 761 -4.78 -36.07 -8.32
C GLY A 761 -4.17 -35.74 -6.96
N TYR A 762 -4.07 -36.72 -6.05
CA TYR A 762 -3.35 -36.58 -4.77
C TYR A 762 -1.84 -36.42 -4.99
N ASN A 763 -1.23 -37.27 -5.82
CA ASN A 763 0.20 -37.19 -6.15
C ASN A 763 0.56 -35.86 -6.80
N ASP A 764 -0.27 -35.35 -7.69
CA ASP A 764 -0.11 -34.03 -8.29
C ASP A 764 -0.18 -32.92 -7.24
N ALA A 765 -1.13 -33.00 -6.31
CA ALA A 765 -1.26 -32.02 -5.22
C ALA A 765 -0.04 -32.03 -4.28
N VAL A 766 0.48 -33.21 -3.93
CA VAL A 766 1.68 -33.38 -3.10
C VAL A 766 2.92 -32.86 -3.82
N THR A 767 3.11 -33.24 -5.09
CA THR A 767 4.24 -32.79 -5.91
C THR A 767 4.24 -31.28 -6.02
N PHE A 768 3.09 -30.68 -6.30
CA PHE A 768 2.93 -29.24 -6.36
C PHE A 768 3.25 -28.56 -5.02
N TYR A 769 2.72 -29.10 -3.90
CA TYR A 769 3.00 -28.60 -2.55
C TYR A 769 4.50 -28.69 -2.20
N ASN A 770 5.14 -29.84 -2.41
CA ASN A 770 6.56 -30.07 -2.12
C ASN A 770 7.46 -29.17 -2.98
N THR A 771 7.18 -29.08 -4.29
CA THR A 771 7.93 -28.21 -5.21
C THR A 771 7.84 -26.75 -4.78
N ARG A 772 6.62 -26.28 -4.46
CA ARG A 772 6.40 -24.92 -3.99
C ARG A 772 7.08 -24.66 -2.66
N ARG A 773 7.08 -25.63 -1.74
CA ARG A 773 7.79 -25.52 -0.45
C ARG A 773 9.30 -25.39 -0.65
N GLU A 774 9.90 -26.13 -1.58
CA GLU A 774 11.35 -26.13 -1.83
C GLU A 774 11.84 -24.97 -2.71
N THR A 775 10.94 -24.20 -3.32
CA THR A 775 11.30 -23.08 -4.20
C THR A 775 11.51 -21.80 -3.39
N PHE A 776 12.52 -21.01 -3.73
CA PHE A 776 12.69 -19.66 -3.16
C PHE A 776 11.62 -18.70 -3.71
N PRO A 777 10.94 -17.86 -2.89
CA PRO A 777 11.22 -17.58 -1.47
C PRO A 777 10.51 -18.46 -0.43
N GLN A 778 9.57 -19.31 -0.83
CA GLN A 778 8.77 -20.15 0.08
C GLN A 778 9.63 -21.03 1.00
N LYS A 779 10.78 -21.53 0.50
CA LYS A 779 11.73 -22.34 1.28
C LYS A 779 12.16 -21.68 2.59
N VAL A 780 12.37 -20.36 2.59
CA VAL A 780 12.82 -19.61 3.78
C VAL A 780 11.71 -19.52 4.83
N VAL A 781 10.45 -19.48 4.38
CA VAL A 781 9.27 -19.36 5.24
C VAL A 781 8.81 -20.73 5.75
N ALA A 782 8.95 -21.78 4.93
CA ALA A 782 8.41 -23.11 5.18
C ALA A 782 9.03 -23.81 6.40
N GLY A 783 10.35 -23.81 6.53
CA GLY A 783 11.06 -24.54 7.59
C GLY A 783 10.71 -24.02 8.99
N PRO A 784 10.99 -22.75 9.33
CA PRO A 784 10.73 -22.18 10.65
C PRO A 784 9.25 -22.21 11.08
N LEU A 785 8.31 -22.26 10.13
CA LEU A 785 6.87 -22.23 10.39
C LEU A 785 6.22 -23.62 10.33
N GLY A 786 7.00 -24.70 10.29
CA GLY A 786 6.50 -26.08 10.42
C GLY A 786 5.74 -26.60 9.20
N PHE A 787 6.14 -26.23 7.98
CA PHE A 787 5.65 -26.86 6.75
C PHE A 787 6.53 -28.06 6.39
N ALA A 788 6.12 -29.25 6.85
CA ALA A 788 6.79 -30.51 6.52
C ALA A 788 6.44 -31.01 5.10
N PRO A 789 7.32 -31.84 4.48
CA PRO A 789 6.97 -32.62 3.29
C PRO A 789 5.80 -33.57 3.48
N ARG A 790 5.12 -33.80 2.36
CA ARG A 790 4.09 -34.83 2.23
C ARG A 790 4.61 -35.91 1.29
N LEU A 791 4.26 -37.16 1.57
CA LEU A 791 4.64 -38.32 0.78
C LEU A 791 3.64 -38.55 -0.35
N LEU A 792 4.13 -39.06 -1.47
CA LEU A 792 3.33 -39.52 -2.61
C LEU A 792 2.71 -40.88 -2.28
N TRP A 793 1.58 -41.20 -2.93
CA TRP A 793 0.79 -42.43 -2.76
C TRP A 793 1.54 -43.72 -3.15
N GLU A 794 2.72 -43.66 -3.76
CA GLU A 794 3.51 -44.85 -4.18
C GLU A 794 4.98 -44.79 -3.72
N GLY A 795 5.34 -43.83 -2.85
CA GLY A 795 6.73 -43.55 -2.49
C GLY A 795 7.36 -44.46 -1.44
N ARG A 796 6.73 -45.58 -1.05
CA ARG A 796 7.11 -46.35 0.14
C ARG A 796 8.09 -47.52 -0.10
N GLU A 797 8.50 -47.77 -1.34
CA GLU A 797 9.54 -48.78 -1.61
C GLU A 797 10.98 -48.31 -1.27
N GLY A 798 11.20 -47.01 -1.04
CA GLY A 798 12.55 -46.45 -0.82
C GLY A 798 12.89 -46.00 0.60
N GLU A 799 11.92 -45.70 1.46
CA GLU A 799 12.17 -45.04 2.76
C GLU A 799 12.14 -46.01 3.97
N ALA A 800 11.47 -47.16 3.84
CA ALA A 800 11.49 -48.20 4.88
C ALA A 800 12.85 -48.94 4.98
N ALA A 801 13.74 -48.77 3.99
CA ALA A 801 15.11 -49.29 4.02
C ALA A 801 16.15 -48.30 4.58
N GLY A 802 15.76 -47.06 4.87
CA GLY A 802 16.67 -46.00 5.35
C GLY A 802 16.57 -45.67 6.83
N GLN A 803 15.69 -46.34 7.58
CA GLN A 803 15.50 -46.16 9.02
C GLN A 803 16.15 -47.28 9.85
N GLU A 804 17.33 -47.72 9.43
CA GLU A 804 18.32 -48.39 10.30
C GLU A 804 19.72 -47.91 9.90
N VAL A 805 20.14 -46.70 10.35
CA VAL A 805 21.52 -46.34 10.75
C VAL A 805 21.47 -45.20 11.75
#